data_AF-A0A8T7K965-F1
#
_entry.id   AF-A0A8T7K965-F1
#
_cell.length_a   1.000
_cell.length_b   1.000
_cell.length_c   1.000
_cell.angle_alpha   90.00
_cell.angle_beta   90.00
_cell.angle_gamma   90.00
#
_symmetry.space_group_name_H-M   'P 1'
#
loop_
_entity.id
_entity.type
_entity.pdbx_description
1 polymer ?
#
loop_
_entity_poly.entity_id
_entity_poly.type
_entity_poly.pdbx_seq_one_letter_code
_entity_poly.pdbx_strand_id
1 'polypeptide(L)'
;MSRYLKIALIMLILLLSAAAALAQQTVTQEEGEISDDQPTAEYEIELLEGQTVVINVESFGDLDPVLTLYDSRGDEIDFNDDRGIYDLNSRIVYTAENDDTYVAEVAGYDDESIGEFIIVFRVGGDELLDNPYGEETELYEGEIDRRTDEAAFEFELDAGQTIFLETATIDGELDTILTLYDENGDPVAENDDRSRVTLNSALVYTAEAAGTYLAVVTAYGDSEGTFLLIATVGGQEVAQDVKDNDVVDASSQYLDGEITSRRDAVDFPFELEAGQTVLLQTEADEDSQLDTILSLYAPDGTLIDQNDDINTAAGNYNSGIAYTAEESGEYTATVTSYGGSEGRFTLQITIGGAELIAQLNASKRVELSGPVLQRETENFIIHYTLEGDDATTEAWVDELADIMERVWEVEIDQLGWPAPPPDGTDGGDARYDVYVANLLDEGIFGYCAPELPTVDNPNTDAVEENASASFFVVENDMAEDTRPGVDPIGQLFTTAAHEFHHAVQFGFDINDEKWMYEATATWMETMVAGEFEDATPYVAGNFQYPEVCFGDKEGTYVYGHWLFIQSLADAYGLDVVEELWTNIAQENSFDALQATLDAYDEDIPTALARYHVQNLLRVYELADEFDATVLLENTIDDTGSWTYSGDGVQELAANYYLLDLAEGVYNASINDDSTDGALALCVIGVNGSDADIISLGSDGDFSTEGYDYVYLMVFNALYDDNLDRCAYAEYEIEIDDGRNASDVSFTWDARNFEPPRAP
;
A
#
# COMPACT_ATOMS: atom_id res chain seq x y z
N MET A 1 8.44 -3.47 -52.57
CA MET A 1 9.17 -4.57 -51.92
C MET A 1 9.41 -4.15 -50.47
N SER A 2 8.34 -4.19 -49.69
CA SER A 2 8.37 -4.43 -48.25
C SER A 2 7.17 -5.33 -48.04
N ARG A 3 7.42 -6.55 -47.57
CA ARG A 3 6.40 -7.56 -47.30
C ARG A 3 5.88 -7.23 -45.91
N TYR A 4 4.63 -6.80 -45.79
CA TYR A 4 3.92 -6.94 -44.51
C TYR A 4 3.73 -8.44 -44.31
N LEU A 5 4.29 -8.93 -43.21
CA LEU A 5 4.15 -10.29 -42.76
C LEU A 5 2.80 -10.35 -42.05
N LYS A 6 1.73 -10.81 -42.72
CA LYS A 6 0.50 -11.19 -42.00
C LYS A 6 0.89 -12.35 -41.07
N ILE A 7 0.99 -12.09 -39.77
CA ILE A 7 1.05 -13.14 -38.76
C ILE A 7 -0.40 -13.50 -38.51
N ALA A 8 -0.87 -14.59 -39.11
CA ALA A 8 -2.19 -15.14 -38.82
C ALA A 8 -2.02 -16.15 -37.67
N LEU A 9 -2.71 -15.91 -36.55
CA LEU A 9 -2.82 -16.87 -35.46
C LEU A 9 -3.90 -17.89 -35.84
N ILE A 10 -3.51 -19.03 -36.43
CA ILE A 10 -4.46 -20.07 -36.84
C ILE A 10 -4.56 -21.11 -35.72
N MET A 11 -5.66 -21.09 -34.95
CA MET A 11 -6.06 -22.19 -34.07
C MET A 11 -7.12 -23.07 -34.74
N LEU A 12 -6.96 -24.39 -34.63
CA LEU A 12 -7.84 -25.40 -35.24
C LEU A 12 -8.67 -26.08 -34.15
N ILE A 13 -9.99 -25.83 -34.15
CA ILE A 13 -10.94 -26.43 -33.21
C ILE A 13 -11.49 -27.74 -33.80
N LEU A 14 -11.14 -28.89 -33.22
CA LEU A 14 -11.50 -30.24 -33.70
C LEU A 14 -12.68 -30.84 -32.91
N LEU A 15 -13.84 -31.03 -33.53
CA LEU A 15 -15.03 -31.65 -32.92
C LEU A 15 -15.28 -33.10 -33.40
N LEU A 16 -15.55 -34.02 -32.47
CA LEU A 16 -15.61 -35.48 -32.70
C LEU A 16 -17.01 -36.03 -33.08
N SER A 17 -17.11 -36.59 -34.30
CA SER A 17 -18.07 -37.61 -34.82
C SER A 17 -19.61 -37.37 -34.78
N ALA A 18 -20.18 -37.45 -35.99
CA ALA A 18 -21.50 -37.00 -36.48
C ALA A 18 -22.78 -37.74 -36.01
N ALA A 19 -22.88 -38.21 -34.77
CA ALA A 19 -24.17 -38.77 -34.28
C ALA A 19 -24.59 -38.31 -32.88
N ALA A 20 -23.67 -37.79 -32.06
CA ALA A 20 -23.99 -37.16 -30.77
C ALA A 20 -23.97 -35.61 -30.84
N ALA A 21 -23.31 -35.04 -31.86
CA ALA A 21 -23.04 -33.59 -31.97
C ALA A 21 -24.24 -32.71 -32.35
N LEU A 22 -25.36 -33.29 -32.80
CA LEU A 22 -26.59 -32.50 -33.07
C LEU A 22 -27.44 -32.25 -31.81
N ALA A 23 -27.01 -32.72 -30.64
CA ALA A 23 -27.77 -32.59 -29.39
C ALA A 23 -26.92 -32.10 -28.20
N GLN A 24 -25.66 -31.72 -28.43
CA GLN A 24 -24.79 -31.22 -27.38
C GLN A 24 -24.25 -29.86 -27.82
N GLN A 25 -24.73 -28.81 -27.18
CA GLN A 25 -24.19 -27.46 -27.33
C GLN A 25 -22.73 -27.47 -26.89
N THR A 26 -21.85 -26.92 -27.70
CA THR A 26 -20.43 -26.74 -27.35
C THR A 26 -20.14 -25.26 -27.34
N VAL A 27 -19.53 -24.79 -26.26
CA VAL A 27 -19.06 -23.40 -26.11
C VAL A 27 -17.53 -23.43 -26.11
N THR A 28 -16.92 -22.58 -26.92
CA THR A 28 -15.47 -22.35 -26.91
C THR A 28 -15.23 -20.85 -26.96
N GLN A 29 -14.29 -20.39 -26.15
CA GLN A 29 -13.91 -18.99 -26.00
C GLN A 29 -12.43 -18.86 -26.33
N GLU A 30 -12.07 -17.79 -27.04
CA GLU A 30 -10.70 -17.42 -27.34
C GLU A 30 -10.55 -15.91 -27.18
N GLU A 31 -9.38 -15.47 -26.70
CA GLU A 31 -8.99 -14.06 -26.67
C GLU A 31 -8.32 -13.65 -27.99
N GLY A 32 -8.31 -12.35 -28.26
CA GLY A 32 -7.64 -11.77 -29.42
C GLY A 32 -7.41 -10.28 -29.26
N GLU A 33 -6.56 -9.74 -30.15
CA GLU A 33 -6.22 -8.32 -30.19
C GLU A 33 -6.24 -7.85 -31.65
N ILE A 34 -6.82 -6.67 -31.87
CA ILE A 34 -6.69 -5.89 -33.10
C ILE A 34 -5.77 -4.70 -32.82
N SER A 35 -4.69 -4.61 -33.58
CA SER A 35 -3.71 -3.52 -33.45
C SER A 35 -3.16 -3.10 -34.81
N ASP A 36 -2.41 -2.00 -34.85
CA ASP A 36 -1.73 -1.52 -36.06
C ASP A 36 -0.84 -2.60 -36.73
N ASP A 37 -0.24 -3.46 -35.91
CA ASP A 37 0.64 -4.55 -36.37
C ASP A 37 -0.14 -5.86 -36.66
N GLN A 38 -1.34 -6.01 -36.09
CA GLN A 38 -2.25 -7.15 -36.30
C GLN A 38 -3.69 -6.66 -36.59
N PRO A 39 -3.99 -6.21 -37.82
CA PRO A 39 -5.26 -5.56 -38.13
C PRO A 39 -6.46 -6.52 -38.27
N THR A 40 -6.22 -7.84 -38.24
CA THR A 40 -7.26 -8.86 -38.32
C THR A 40 -6.85 -10.08 -37.49
N ALA A 41 -7.81 -10.75 -36.87
CA ALA A 41 -7.67 -12.06 -36.22
C ALA A 41 -8.60 -13.08 -36.90
N GLU A 42 -8.13 -14.31 -37.13
CA GLU A 42 -8.87 -15.33 -37.89
C GLU A 42 -8.96 -16.63 -37.07
N TYR A 43 -10.16 -17.20 -36.97
CA TYR A 43 -10.45 -18.42 -36.19
C TYR A 43 -11.14 -19.48 -37.07
N GLU A 44 -10.60 -20.71 -37.11
CA GLU A 44 -11.15 -21.80 -37.91
C GLU A 44 -12.15 -22.66 -37.12
N ILE A 45 -13.33 -22.89 -37.70
CA ILE A 45 -14.37 -23.74 -37.12
C ILE A 45 -14.91 -24.76 -38.12
N GLU A 46 -14.91 -26.05 -37.72
CA GLU A 46 -15.51 -27.12 -38.52
C GLU A 46 -17.01 -27.29 -38.17
N LEU A 47 -17.89 -27.12 -39.16
CA LEU A 47 -19.33 -27.32 -38.99
C LEU A 47 -19.83 -28.42 -39.95
N LEU A 48 -20.71 -29.28 -39.44
CA LEU A 48 -21.43 -30.28 -40.23
C LEU A 48 -22.73 -29.70 -40.81
N GLU A 49 -23.19 -30.23 -41.94
CA GLU A 49 -24.47 -29.87 -42.57
C GLU A 49 -25.62 -29.92 -41.53
N GLY A 50 -26.26 -28.77 -41.31
CA GLY A 50 -27.37 -28.60 -40.39
C GLY A 50 -26.99 -28.21 -38.95
N GLN A 51 -25.71 -28.01 -38.62
CA GLN A 51 -25.32 -27.39 -37.34
C GLN A 51 -25.47 -25.88 -37.42
N THR A 52 -25.94 -25.26 -36.35
CA THR A 52 -25.97 -23.81 -36.17
C THR A 52 -24.81 -23.38 -35.29
N VAL A 53 -24.11 -22.32 -35.67
CA VAL A 53 -23.13 -21.62 -34.86
C VAL A 53 -23.64 -20.22 -34.50
N VAL A 54 -23.43 -19.81 -33.26
CA VAL A 54 -23.47 -18.40 -32.84
C VAL A 54 -22.03 -17.98 -32.55
N ILE A 55 -21.60 -16.88 -33.13
CA ILE A 55 -20.27 -16.31 -32.94
C ILE A 55 -20.49 -14.91 -32.37
N ASN A 56 -20.06 -14.68 -31.13
CA ASN A 56 -20.09 -13.39 -30.48
C ASN A 56 -18.67 -12.85 -30.39
N VAL A 57 -18.47 -11.57 -30.69
CA VAL A 57 -17.25 -10.84 -30.37
C VAL A 57 -17.62 -9.82 -29.33
N GLU A 58 -16.99 -9.88 -28.15
CA GLU A 58 -17.08 -8.86 -27.11
C GLU A 58 -15.77 -8.09 -27.11
N SER A 59 -15.82 -6.77 -27.29
CA SER A 59 -14.66 -5.90 -27.45
C SER A 59 -14.43 -5.06 -26.19
N PHE A 60 -13.16 -4.74 -25.94
CA PHE A 60 -12.72 -3.89 -24.84
C PHE A 60 -12.03 -2.62 -25.38
N GLY A 61 -12.15 -1.52 -24.66
CA GLY A 61 -11.57 -0.24 -25.04
C GLY A 61 -12.29 0.42 -26.23
N ASP A 62 -11.50 0.96 -27.18
CA ASP A 62 -11.99 1.71 -28.34
C ASP A 62 -12.30 0.82 -29.58
N LEU A 63 -12.18 -0.49 -29.45
CA LEU A 63 -12.44 -1.42 -30.55
C LEU A 63 -13.96 -1.48 -30.86
N ASP A 64 -14.31 -1.02 -32.05
CA ASP A 64 -15.57 -1.30 -32.76
C ASP A 64 -15.33 -2.51 -33.69
N PRO A 65 -15.65 -3.74 -33.25
CA PRO A 65 -15.33 -4.96 -33.98
C PRO A 65 -16.21 -5.16 -35.21
N VAL A 66 -15.63 -5.82 -36.21
CA VAL A 66 -16.30 -6.27 -37.42
C VAL A 66 -16.05 -7.75 -37.59
N LEU A 67 -17.12 -8.54 -37.55
CA LEU A 67 -17.06 -9.99 -37.70
C LEU A 67 -17.52 -10.41 -39.10
N THR A 68 -16.67 -11.16 -39.80
CA THR A 68 -16.98 -11.76 -41.11
C THR A 68 -16.78 -13.27 -41.08
N LEU A 69 -17.74 -14.04 -41.59
CA LEU A 69 -17.65 -15.49 -41.70
C LEU A 69 -17.40 -15.91 -43.16
N TYR A 70 -16.34 -16.68 -43.41
CA TYR A 70 -15.99 -17.22 -44.72
C TYR A 70 -16.13 -18.75 -44.77
N ASP A 71 -16.42 -19.31 -45.94
CA ASP A 71 -16.31 -20.76 -46.19
C ASP A 71 -14.87 -21.18 -46.58
N SER A 72 -14.64 -22.49 -46.75
CA SER A 72 -13.31 -23.02 -47.11
C SER A 72 -12.80 -22.61 -48.49
N ARG A 73 -13.64 -21.99 -49.32
CA ARG A 73 -13.25 -21.43 -50.63
C ARG A 73 -12.88 -19.95 -50.52
N GLY A 74 -13.07 -19.35 -49.34
CA GLY A 74 -12.91 -17.93 -49.08
C GLY A 74 -14.08 -17.09 -49.60
N ASP A 75 -15.25 -17.71 -49.84
CA ASP A 75 -16.47 -16.97 -50.15
C ASP A 75 -17.09 -16.48 -48.82
N GLU A 76 -17.43 -15.18 -48.74
CA GLU A 76 -18.13 -14.59 -47.59
C GLU A 76 -19.53 -15.17 -47.45
N ILE A 77 -19.85 -15.65 -46.24
CA ILE A 77 -21.10 -16.31 -45.88
C ILE A 77 -22.00 -15.35 -45.14
N ASP A 78 -21.45 -14.64 -44.15
CA ASP A 78 -22.19 -13.66 -43.37
C ASP A 78 -21.26 -12.58 -42.80
N PHE A 79 -21.82 -11.45 -42.41
CA PHE A 79 -21.11 -10.27 -41.94
C PHE A 79 -21.95 -9.50 -40.92
N ASN A 80 -21.33 -9.07 -39.83
CA ASN A 80 -21.94 -8.18 -38.86
C ASN A 80 -20.87 -7.28 -38.21
N ASP A 81 -21.09 -5.96 -38.26
CA ASP A 81 -20.34 -4.95 -37.50
C ASP A 81 -21.01 -4.74 -36.13
N ASP A 82 -22.29 -4.34 -36.11
CA ASP A 82 -22.99 -4.06 -34.85
C ASP A 82 -24.08 -5.10 -34.52
N ARG A 83 -24.15 -5.56 -33.26
CA ARG A 83 -25.24 -6.41 -32.74
C ARG A 83 -26.51 -5.61 -32.54
N GLY A 84 -26.39 -4.31 -32.30
CA GLY A 84 -27.50 -3.38 -32.13
C GLY A 84 -27.07 -1.94 -32.42
N ILE A 85 -28.02 -1.01 -32.51
CA ILE A 85 -27.70 0.39 -32.82
C ILE A 85 -26.91 1.13 -31.72
N TYR A 86 -26.80 0.52 -30.54
CA TYR A 86 -26.04 1.00 -29.37
C TYR A 86 -25.04 -0.05 -28.85
N ASP A 87 -24.90 -1.17 -29.56
CA ASP A 87 -24.00 -2.27 -29.20
C ASP A 87 -23.08 -2.53 -30.40
N LEU A 88 -21.88 -1.95 -30.33
CA LEU A 88 -20.85 -2.02 -31.36
C LEU A 88 -20.21 -3.42 -31.43
N ASN A 89 -20.53 -4.33 -30.51
CA ASN A 89 -20.06 -5.70 -30.56
C ASN A 89 -20.68 -6.46 -31.73
N SER A 90 -19.97 -7.42 -32.30
CA SER A 90 -20.49 -8.18 -33.46
C SER A 90 -21.10 -9.53 -33.06
N ARG A 91 -22.08 -10.00 -33.85
CA ARG A 91 -22.62 -11.36 -33.77
C ARG A 91 -23.03 -11.93 -35.13
N ILE A 92 -22.62 -13.18 -35.39
CA ILE A 92 -23.13 -13.99 -36.50
C ILE A 92 -23.88 -15.21 -35.97
N VAL A 93 -25.05 -15.51 -36.55
CA VAL A 93 -25.80 -16.74 -36.32
C VAL A 93 -25.99 -17.46 -37.66
N TYR A 94 -25.36 -18.61 -37.83
CA TYR A 94 -25.31 -19.29 -39.12
C TYR A 94 -25.55 -20.79 -39.01
N THR A 95 -26.45 -21.32 -39.86
CA THR A 95 -26.66 -22.77 -40.02
C THR A 95 -25.91 -23.29 -41.25
N ALA A 96 -24.98 -24.22 -41.05
CA ALA A 96 -24.14 -24.78 -42.10
C ALA A 96 -24.95 -25.54 -43.16
N GLU A 97 -24.81 -25.13 -44.42
CA GLU A 97 -25.50 -25.78 -45.55
C GLU A 97 -24.80 -27.06 -46.03
N ASN A 98 -23.52 -27.24 -45.69
CA ASN A 98 -22.70 -28.40 -46.05
C ASN A 98 -21.67 -28.65 -44.94
N ASP A 99 -21.14 -29.88 -44.86
CA ASP A 99 -19.93 -30.14 -44.07
C ASP A 99 -18.77 -29.31 -44.63
N ASP A 100 -18.28 -28.32 -43.87
CA ASP A 100 -17.22 -27.42 -44.30
C ASP A 100 -16.40 -26.86 -43.12
N THR A 101 -15.22 -26.31 -43.42
CA THR A 101 -14.42 -25.51 -42.48
C THR A 101 -14.70 -24.04 -42.78
N TYR A 102 -15.13 -23.30 -41.78
CA TYR A 102 -15.42 -21.88 -41.85
C TYR A 102 -14.33 -21.08 -41.14
N VAL A 103 -14.13 -19.83 -41.56
CA VAL A 103 -13.18 -18.90 -40.93
C VAL A 103 -13.95 -17.68 -40.44
N ALA A 104 -13.91 -17.44 -39.14
CA ALA A 104 -14.39 -16.20 -38.53
C ALA A 104 -13.23 -15.20 -38.48
N GLU A 105 -13.35 -14.10 -39.21
CA GLU A 105 -12.39 -12.99 -39.22
C GLU A 105 -12.95 -11.84 -38.39
N VAL A 106 -12.19 -11.37 -37.41
CA VAL A 106 -12.44 -10.16 -36.61
C VAL A 106 -11.48 -9.07 -37.08
N ALA A 107 -12.00 -7.87 -37.30
CA ALA A 107 -11.25 -6.66 -37.65
C ALA A 107 -11.82 -5.44 -36.90
N GLY A 108 -11.13 -4.31 -36.90
CA GLY A 108 -11.74 -3.03 -36.51
C GLY A 108 -12.59 -2.43 -37.63
N TYR A 109 -13.64 -1.68 -37.29
CA TYR A 109 -14.50 -0.98 -38.24
C TYR A 109 -13.74 -0.01 -39.16
N ASP A 110 -12.74 0.66 -38.61
CA ASP A 110 -11.76 1.44 -39.34
C ASP A 110 -10.33 1.25 -38.80
N ASP A 111 -9.36 1.90 -39.45
CA ASP A 111 -7.93 1.78 -39.09
C ASP A 111 -7.59 2.41 -37.72
N GLU A 112 -8.51 3.16 -37.09
CA GLU A 112 -8.34 3.76 -35.76
C GLU A 112 -9.00 2.90 -34.65
N SER A 113 -9.87 1.97 -35.02
CA SER A 113 -10.54 1.00 -34.13
C SER A 113 -9.63 -0.18 -33.79
N ILE A 114 -8.98 -0.10 -32.63
CA ILE A 114 -8.04 -1.10 -32.10
C ILE A 114 -8.37 -1.45 -30.64
N GLY A 115 -7.99 -2.65 -30.21
CA GLY A 115 -8.23 -3.11 -28.84
C GLY A 115 -8.26 -4.63 -28.72
N GLU A 116 -8.44 -5.08 -27.49
CA GLU A 116 -8.60 -6.49 -27.14
C GLU A 116 -10.05 -6.92 -27.32
N PHE A 117 -10.26 -8.21 -27.58
CA PHE A 117 -11.59 -8.80 -27.67
C PHE A 117 -11.59 -10.26 -27.23
N ILE A 118 -12.78 -10.73 -26.88
CA ILE A 118 -13.09 -12.14 -26.67
C ILE A 118 -14.03 -12.59 -27.79
N ILE A 119 -13.71 -13.71 -28.44
CA ILE A 119 -14.61 -14.36 -29.38
C ILE A 119 -15.17 -15.65 -28.79
N VAL A 120 -16.49 -15.78 -28.81
CA VAL A 120 -17.21 -16.94 -28.27
C VAL A 120 -17.96 -17.65 -29.38
N PHE A 121 -17.66 -18.93 -29.56
CA PHE A 121 -18.36 -19.83 -30.47
C PHE A 121 -19.32 -20.72 -29.69
N ARG A 122 -20.60 -20.73 -30.07
CA ARG A 122 -21.62 -21.69 -29.59
C ARG A 122 -22.09 -22.53 -30.76
N VAL A 123 -21.75 -23.81 -30.80
CA VAL A 123 -22.20 -24.74 -31.86
C VAL A 123 -23.29 -25.67 -31.32
N GLY A 124 -24.40 -25.78 -32.03
CA GLY A 124 -25.56 -26.58 -31.67
C GLY A 124 -26.48 -26.86 -32.86
N GLY A 125 -27.77 -27.06 -32.59
CA GLY A 125 -28.84 -27.25 -33.58
C GLY A 125 -29.70 -26.00 -33.79
N ASP A 126 -30.90 -26.19 -34.34
CA ASP A 126 -31.86 -25.12 -34.64
C ASP A 126 -32.31 -24.33 -33.39
N GLU A 127 -32.13 -24.85 -32.18
CA GLU A 127 -32.44 -24.17 -30.92
C GLU A 127 -31.67 -22.85 -30.73
N LEU A 128 -30.46 -22.74 -31.27
CA LEU A 128 -29.67 -21.51 -31.23
C LEU A 128 -30.21 -20.40 -32.13
N LEU A 129 -31.13 -20.72 -33.06
CA LEU A 129 -31.83 -19.72 -33.88
C LEU A 129 -32.86 -18.94 -33.06
N ASP A 130 -33.45 -19.58 -32.04
CA ASP A 130 -34.46 -18.98 -31.17
C ASP A 130 -33.85 -18.38 -29.89
N ASN A 131 -32.73 -18.93 -29.39
CA ASN A 131 -31.97 -18.39 -28.27
C ASN A 131 -30.45 -18.45 -28.52
N PRO A 132 -29.83 -17.34 -29.00
CA PRO A 132 -28.40 -17.33 -29.32
C PRO A 132 -27.48 -17.36 -28.09
N TYR A 133 -28.01 -17.25 -26.86
CA TYR A 133 -27.22 -17.23 -25.62
C TYR A 133 -27.14 -18.60 -24.91
N GLY A 134 -27.98 -19.59 -25.27
CA GLY A 134 -27.91 -20.97 -24.75
C GLY A 134 -29.06 -21.36 -23.80
N GLU A 135 -29.16 -22.65 -23.43
CA GLU A 135 -30.32 -23.19 -22.69
C GLU A 135 -30.50 -22.65 -21.25
N GLU A 136 -29.49 -22.05 -20.63
CA GLU A 136 -29.52 -21.53 -19.25
C GLU A 136 -29.72 -20.00 -19.15
N THR A 137 -29.79 -19.32 -20.30
CA THR A 137 -29.97 -17.86 -20.37
C THR A 137 -31.37 -17.54 -20.91
N GLU A 138 -32.12 -16.75 -20.17
CA GLU A 138 -33.43 -16.23 -20.56
C GLU A 138 -33.33 -14.73 -20.87
N LEU A 139 -33.98 -14.31 -21.95
CA LEU A 139 -34.03 -12.90 -22.37
C LEU A 139 -35.43 -12.34 -22.12
N TYR A 140 -35.48 -11.16 -21.54
CA TYR A 140 -36.70 -10.44 -21.27
C TYR A 140 -36.64 -9.04 -21.86
N GLU A 141 -37.60 -8.67 -22.71
CA GLU A 141 -37.73 -7.29 -23.19
C GLU A 141 -38.50 -6.43 -22.19
N GLY A 142 -37.98 -5.23 -21.91
CA GLY A 142 -38.62 -4.20 -21.10
C GLY A 142 -38.62 -2.82 -21.76
N GLU A 143 -39.47 -1.92 -21.25
CA GLU A 143 -39.58 -0.53 -21.69
C GLU A 143 -39.76 0.36 -20.46
N ILE A 144 -38.93 1.41 -20.36
CA ILE A 144 -39.06 2.48 -19.38
C ILE A 144 -39.41 3.78 -20.11
N ASP A 145 -40.55 4.37 -19.74
CA ASP A 145 -41.07 5.61 -20.33
C ASP A 145 -41.87 6.44 -19.31
N ARG A 146 -42.38 7.61 -19.70
CA ARG A 146 -43.20 8.47 -18.80
C ARG A 146 -44.46 7.80 -18.21
N ARG A 147 -44.84 6.61 -18.67
CA ARG A 147 -46.01 5.87 -18.20
C ARG A 147 -45.64 4.58 -17.48
N THR A 148 -44.39 4.13 -17.59
CA THR A 148 -43.85 2.87 -17.11
C THR A 148 -42.50 3.19 -16.47
N ASP A 149 -42.52 3.42 -15.16
CA ASP A 149 -41.35 3.84 -14.36
C ASP A 149 -40.50 2.65 -13.87
N GLU A 150 -41.02 1.43 -13.97
CA GLU A 150 -40.33 0.20 -13.60
C GLU A 150 -40.76 -0.98 -14.48
N ALA A 151 -39.87 -1.96 -14.66
CA ALA A 151 -40.15 -3.24 -15.28
C ALA A 151 -39.63 -4.38 -14.39
N ALA A 152 -40.49 -5.34 -14.04
CA ALA A 152 -40.18 -6.36 -13.04
C ALA A 152 -40.29 -7.79 -13.58
N PHE A 153 -39.37 -8.66 -13.16
CA PHE A 153 -39.18 -10.03 -13.64
C PHE A 153 -38.98 -10.99 -12.44
N GLU A 154 -39.73 -12.09 -12.41
CA GLU A 154 -39.72 -13.05 -11.29
C GLU A 154 -38.82 -14.25 -11.61
N PHE A 155 -37.96 -14.65 -10.65
CA PHE A 155 -37.06 -15.79 -10.72
C PHE A 155 -37.27 -16.71 -9.51
N GLU A 156 -37.29 -18.03 -9.73
CA GLU A 156 -37.34 -19.02 -8.65
C GLU A 156 -35.95 -19.60 -8.42
N LEU A 157 -35.37 -19.36 -7.24
CA LEU A 157 -34.01 -19.80 -6.90
C LEU A 157 -34.05 -20.81 -5.74
N ASP A 158 -33.25 -21.86 -5.81
CA ASP A 158 -32.93 -22.71 -4.67
C ASP A 158 -31.80 -22.07 -3.82
N ALA A 159 -31.72 -22.39 -2.52
CA ALA A 159 -30.64 -21.92 -1.67
C ALA A 159 -29.26 -22.41 -2.20
N GLY A 160 -28.32 -21.48 -2.38
CA GLY A 160 -27.00 -21.69 -2.97
C GLY A 160 -26.96 -21.67 -4.49
N GLN A 161 -28.08 -21.35 -5.15
CA GLN A 161 -28.14 -21.13 -6.60
C GLN A 161 -27.79 -19.67 -6.90
N THR A 162 -27.01 -19.46 -7.96
CA THR A 162 -26.54 -18.13 -8.37
C THR A 162 -27.34 -17.65 -9.58
N ILE A 163 -27.72 -16.39 -9.57
CA ILE A 163 -28.31 -15.70 -10.72
C ILE A 163 -27.37 -14.58 -11.17
N PHE A 164 -27.18 -14.46 -12.47
CA PHE A 164 -26.55 -13.33 -13.12
C PHE A 164 -27.61 -12.59 -13.93
N LEU A 165 -27.66 -11.27 -13.77
CA LEU A 165 -28.60 -10.38 -14.44
C LEU A 165 -27.83 -9.25 -15.09
N GLU A 166 -28.14 -8.95 -16.34
CA GLU A 166 -27.54 -7.84 -17.10
C GLU A 166 -28.63 -7.12 -17.88
N THR A 167 -28.60 -5.79 -17.89
CA THR A 167 -29.40 -4.99 -18.81
C THR A 167 -28.61 -4.64 -20.06
N ALA A 168 -29.30 -4.55 -21.20
CA ALA A 168 -28.74 -4.01 -22.42
C ALA A 168 -29.77 -3.08 -23.06
N THR A 169 -29.51 -1.78 -23.04
CA THR A 169 -30.34 -0.79 -23.73
C THR A 169 -30.30 -1.03 -25.24
N ILE A 170 -31.46 -1.33 -25.83
CA ILE A 170 -31.62 -1.67 -27.25
C ILE A 170 -32.25 -0.55 -28.08
N ASP A 171 -32.96 0.40 -27.45
CA ASP A 171 -33.45 1.63 -28.08
C ASP A 171 -33.53 2.77 -27.05
N GLY A 172 -33.07 3.97 -27.41
CA GLY A 172 -33.07 5.14 -26.53
C GLY A 172 -31.72 5.42 -25.86
N GLU A 173 -31.75 6.24 -24.81
CA GLU A 173 -30.59 6.61 -23.99
C GLU A 173 -30.88 6.17 -22.54
N LEU A 174 -31.47 4.99 -22.38
CA LEU A 174 -31.85 4.47 -21.08
C LEU A 174 -30.60 4.16 -20.27
N ASP A 175 -30.60 4.74 -19.08
CA ASP A 175 -29.60 4.61 -18.03
C ASP A 175 -30.27 3.77 -16.94
N THR A 176 -29.93 2.49 -16.87
CA THR A 176 -30.71 1.51 -16.11
C THR A 176 -30.25 1.44 -14.66
N ILE A 177 -31.18 1.29 -13.73
CA ILE A 177 -30.89 0.79 -12.37
C ILE A 177 -31.56 -0.57 -12.24
N LEU A 178 -30.80 -1.60 -11.91
CA LEU A 178 -31.28 -2.96 -11.69
C LEU A 178 -31.21 -3.33 -10.21
N THR A 179 -32.36 -3.57 -9.58
CA THR A 179 -32.48 -4.03 -8.19
C THR A 179 -33.07 -5.44 -8.13
N LEU A 180 -32.47 -6.35 -7.36
CA LEU A 180 -33.01 -7.67 -7.04
C LEU A 180 -33.61 -7.66 -5.64
N TYR A 181 -34.85 -8.13 -5.49
CA TYR A 181 -35.56 -8.25 -4.22
C TYR A 181 -35.78 -9.73 -3.85
N ASP A 182 -35.76 -10.04 -2.56
CA ASP A 182 -36.10 -11.37 -2.03
C ASP A 182 -37.62 -11.63 -1.92
N GLU A 183 -38.02 -12.78 -1.36
CA GLU A 183 -39.44 -13.14 -1.17
C GLU A 183 -40.20 -12.24 -0.19
N ASN A 184 -39.48 -11.52 0.67
CA ASN A 184 -40.04 -10.58 1.64
C ASN A 184 -40.21 -9.17 1.04
N GLY A 185 -39.60 -8.91 -0.12
CA GLY A 185 -39.54 -7.63 -0.79
C GLY A 185 -38.42 -6.74 -0.26
N ASP A 186 -37.41 -7.32 0.39
CA ASP A 186 -36.20 -6.63 0.82
C ASP A 186 -35.18 -6.67 -0.34
N PRO A 187 -34.51 -5.55 -0.70
CA PRO A 187 -33.51 -5.55 -1.75
C PRO A 187 -32.27 -6.34 -1.30
N VAL A 188 -31.77 -7.22 -2.17
CA VAL A 188 -30.61 -8.09 -1.90
C VAL A 188 -29.41 -7.81 -2.80
N ALA A 189 -29.61 -7.12 -3.93
CA ALA A 189 -28.54 -6.63 -4.79
C ALA A 189 -29.06 -5.44 -5.63
N GLU A 190 -28.22 -4.47 -5.95
CA GLU A 190 -28.55 -3.35 -6.84
C GLU A 190 -27.30 -2.91 -7.64
N ASN A 191 -27.48 -2.55 -8.91
CA ASN A 191 -26.45 -1.89 -9.70
C ASN A 191 -27.09 -0.85 -10.65
N ASP A 192 -26.44 0.30 -10.80
CA ASP A 192 -26.76 1.36 -11.76
C ASP A 192 -25.94 1.13 -13.05
N ASP A 193 -24.62 1.29 -12.96
CA ASP A 193 -23.68 1.13 -14.06
C ASP A 193 -22.75 -0.07 -13.83
N ARG A 194 -22.72 -1.02 -14.77
CA ARG A 194 -21.77 -2.15 -14.71
C ARG A 194 -20.32 -1.72 -14.94
N SER A 195 -20.09 -0.56 -15.58
CA SER A 195 -18.76 0.02 -15.75
C SER A 195 -18.83 1.47 -16.23
N ARG A 196 -17.68 2.18 -16.17
CA ARG A 196 -17.53 3.57 -16.62
C ARG A 196 -17.90 3.85 -18.08
N VAL A 197 -17.98 2.82 -18.93
CA VAL A 197 -18.24 2.98 -20.38
C VAL A 197 -19.69 2.75 -20.77
N THR A 198 -20.54 2.28 -19.85
CA THR A 198 -21.89 1.85 -20.21
C THR A 198 -22.90 2.09 -19.10
N LEU A 199 -24.04 2.68 -19.48
CA LEU A 199 -25.18 3.00 -18.61
C LEU A 199 -26.10 1.78 -18.35
N ASN A 200 -25.54 0.59 -18.53
CA ASN A 200 -26.25 -0.67 -18.38
C ASN A 200 -25.83 -1.29 -17.05
N SER A 201 -26.77 -1.85 -16.31
CA SER A 201 -26.52 -2.51 -15.03
C SER A 201 -26.18 -3.99 -15.21
N ALA A 202 -25.38 -4.53 -14.29
CA ALA A 202 -25.22 -5.97 -14.15
C ALA A 202 -25.05 -6.36 -12.68
N LEU A 203 -25.63 -7.47 -12.25
CA LEU A 203 -25.43 -7.99 -10.89
C LEU A 203 -25.36 -9.51 -10.88
N VAL A 204 -24.62 -10.04 -9.91
CA VAL A 204 -24.62 -11.45 -9.55
C VAL A 204 -25.18 -11.57 -8.14
N TYR A 205 -25.96 -12.62 -7.89
CA TYR A 205 -26.47 -12.89 -6.56
C TYR A 205 -26.56 -14.39 -6.28
N THR A 206 -25.99 -14.84 -5.16
CA THR A 206 -26.17 -16.20 -4.66
C THR A 206 -27.29 -16.27 -3.62
N ALA A 207 -28.36 -17.01 -3.93
CA ALA A 207 -29.53 -17.09 -3.06
C ALA A 207 -29.23 -17.74 -1.70
N GLU A 208 -29.38 -16.98 -0.61
CA GLU A 208 -29.20 -17.52 0.75
C GLU A 208 -30.31 -18.52 1.14
N ALA A 209 -31.50 -18.33 0.58
CA ALA A 209 -32.68 -19.14 0.83
C ALA A 209 -33.39 -19.49 -0.48
N ALA A 210 -34.09 -20.63 -0.49
CA ALA A 210 -34.94 -20.97 -1.63
C ALA A 210 -36.20 -20.08 -1.60
N GLY A 211 -36.53 -19.43 -2.71
CA GLY A 211 -37.63 -18.48 -2.79
C GLY A 211 -37.84 -17.86 -4.16
N THR A 212 -38.86 -17.01 -4.25
CA THR A 212 -39.12 -16.16 -5.42
C THR A 212 -38.36 -14.85 -5.24
N TYR A 213 -37.51 -14.52 -6.20
CA TYR A 213 -36.76 -13.27 -6.29
C TYR A 213 -37.33 -12.40 -7.40
N LEU A 214 -37.33 -11.09 -7.22
CA LEU A 214 -37.89 -10.12 -8.17
C LEU A 214 -36.82 -9.16 -8.64
N ALA A 215 -36.41 -9.24 -9.91
CA ALA A 215 -35.54 -8.25 -10.53
C ALA A 215 -36.38 -7.09 -11.05
N VAL A 216 -36.03 -5.87 -10.69
CA VAL A 216 -36.72 -4.63 -11.07
C VAL A 216 -35.72 -3.73 -11.78
N VAL A 217 -36.03 -3.35 -13.01
CA VAL A 217 -35.28 -2.37 -13.78
C VAL A 217 -36.03 -1.04 -13.75
N THR A 218 -35.33 0.03 -13.38
CA THR A 218 -35.80 1.41 -13.42
C THR A 218 -34.83 2.28 -14.20
N ALA A 219 -35.12 3.58 -14.31
CA ALA A 219 -34.27 4.56 -14.99
C ALA A 219 -33.57 5.46 -13.97
N TYR A 220 -32.27 5.70 -14.17
CA TYR A 220 -31.59 6.82 -13.53
C TYR A 220 -32.09 8.15 -14.14
N GLY A 221 -32.54 9.05 -13.27
CA GLY A 221 -33.07 10.37 -13.66
C GLY A 221 -34.36 10.32 -14.49
N ASP A 222 -34.34 10.96 -15.67
CA ASP A 222 -35.47 11.04 -16.62
C ASP A 222 -35.17 10.24 -17.91
N SER A 223 -34.23 9.28 -17.87
CA SER A 223 -33.86 8.47 -19.03
C SER A 223 -35.01 7.57 -19.49
N GLU A 224 -35.10 7.30 -20.80
CA GLU A 224 -36.20 6.55 -21.42
C GLU A 224 -35.63 5.64 -22.50
N GLY A 225 -36.18 4.44 -22.63
CA GLY A 225 -35.78 3.50 -23.67
C GLY A 225 -36.33 2.10 -23.47
N THR A 226 -35.99 1.22 -24.39
CA THR A 226 -36.24 -0.22 -24.30
C THR A 226 -34.95 -0.94 -24.02
N PHE A 227 -35.01 -2.00 -23.22
CA PHE A 227 -33.86 -2.79 -22.82
C PHE A 227 -34.15 -4.29 -22.93
N LEU A 228 -33.09 -5.09 -22.96
CA LEU A 228 -33.13 -6.51 -22.67
C LEU A 228 -32.60 -6.72 -21.26
N LEU A 229 -33.34 -7.49 -20.44
CA LEU A 229 -32.78 -8.14 -19.25
C LEU A 229 -32.34 -9.54 -19.68
N ILE A 230 -31.05 -9.78 -19.55
CA ILE A 230 -30.39 -11.07 -19.79
C ILE A 230 -30.23 -11.72 -18.43
N ALA A 231 -30.89 -12.87 -18.23
CA ALA A 231 -30.86 -13.58 -16.97
C ALA A 231 -30.26 -14.97 -17.16
N THR A 232 -29.21 -15.29 -16.42
CA THR A 232 -28.60 -16.62 -16.40
C THR A 232 -28.68 -17.18 -15.00
N VAL A 233 -29.29 -18.36 -14.84
CA VAL A 233 -29.46 -19.00 -13.53
C VAL A 233 -28.70 -20.32 -13.50
N GLY A 234 -27.77 -20.49 -12.56
CA GLY A 234 -26.93 -21.69 -12.47
C GLY A 234 -26.32 -21.96 -11.10
N GLY A 235 -25.47 -22.98 -11.03
CA GLY A 235 -24.70 -23.32 -9.82
C GLY A 235 -23.36 -22.60 -9.74
N GLN A 236 -22.43 -23.11 -8.93
CA GLN A 236 -21.07 -22.55 -8.77
C GLN A 236 -20.28 -22.40 -10.08
N GLU A 237 -20.61 -23.14 -11.14
CA GLU A 237 -19.97 -23.02 -12.45
C GLU A 237 -20.30 -21.67 -13.13
N VAL A 238 -21.54 -21.18 -13.03
CA VAL A 238 -21.92 -19.84 -13.54
C VAL A 238 -21.32 -18.74 -12.67
N ALA A 239 -21.28 -18.94 -11.35
CA ALA A 239 -20.62 -18.03 -10.44
C ALA A 239 -19.10 -17.91 -10.72
N GLN A 240 -18.45 -19.00 -11.12
CA GLN A 240 -17.03 -18.97 -11.48
C GLN A 240 -16.80 -18.25 -12.82
N ASP A 241 -17.61 -18.53 -13.83
CA ASP A 241 -17.54 -17.88 -15.15
C ASP A 241 -17.78 -16.35 -15.06
N VAL A 242 -18.60 -15.92 -14.09
CA VAL A 242 -18.87 -14.50 -13.80
C VAL A 242 -17.81 -13.88 -12.88
N LYS A 243 -17.26 -14.63 -11.91
CA LYS A 243 -16.13 -14.18 -11.06
C LYS A 243 -14.84 -13.99 -11.83
N ASP A 244 -14.61 -14.80 -12.86
CA ASP A 244 -13.49 -14.64 -13.78
C ASP A 244 -13.68 -13.38 -14.69
N ASN A 245 -14.85 -12.71 -14.64
CA ASN A 245 -15.20 -11.46 -15.35
C ASN A 245 -15.58 -10.30 -14.40
N ASP A 246 -15.08 -10.31 -13.16
CA ASP A 246 -15.06 -9.17 -12.22
C ASP A 246 -16.42 -8.57 -11.79
N VAL A 247 -17.46 -9.41 -11.62
CA VAL A 247 -18.71 -8.99 -10.96
C VAL A 247 -18.86 -9.74 -9.63
N VAL A 248 -18.54 -9.05 -8.54
CA VAL A 248 -18.65 -9.55 -7.15
C VAL A 248 -20.12 -9.49 -6.67
N ASP A 249 -20.49 -10.30 -5.67
CA ASP A 249 -21.78 -10.38 -4.92
C ASP A 249 -22.11 -9.05 -4.17
N ALA A 250 -21.80 -7.90 -4.76
CA ALA A 250 -21.79 -6.58 -4.15
C ALA A 250 -22.52 -5.55 -5.01
N SER A 251 -23.14 -4.54 -4.38
CA SER A 251 -23.67 -3.38 -5.09
C SER A 251 -22.56 -2.36 -5.30
N SER A 252 -22.24 -2.04 -6.55
CA SER A 252 -21.24 -1.02 -6.89
C SER A 252 -21.89 0.24 -7.42
N GLN A 253 -21.35 1.39 -7.02
CA GLN A 253 -21.71 2.71 -7.53
C GLN A 253 -20.44 3.47 -7.92
N TYR A 254 -20.46 4.15 -9.06
CA TYR A 254 -19.36 5.01 -9.51
C TYR A 254 -19.79 6.48 -9.45
N LEU A 255 -18.99 7.32 -8.81
CA LEU A 255 -19.32 8.72 -8.54
C LEU A 255 -18.18 9.65 -8.96
N ASP A 256 -18.43 10.50 -9.96
CA ASP A 256 -17.44 11.46 -10.43
C ASP A 256 -17.22 12.64 -9.46
N GLY A 257 -15.97 13.07 -9.34
CA GLY A 257 -15.53 14.21 -8.56
C GLY A 257 -14.46 15.06 -9.23
N GLU A 258 -14.23 16.26 -8.69
CA GLU A 258 -13.14 17.14 -9.13
C GLU A 258 -12.61 17.96 -7.95
N ILE A 259 -11.31 17.83 -7.69
CA ILE A 259 -10.55 18.64 -6.74
C ILE A 259 -9.92 19.82 -7.46
N THR A 260 -10.10 21.02 -6.90
CA THR A 260 -9.53 22.27 -7.40
C THR A 260 -9.11 23.16 -6.23
N SER A 261 -8.27 24.17 -6.47
CA SER A 261 -7.94 25.21 -5.47
C SER A 261 -9.13 26.01 -4.91
N ARG A 262 -10.35 25.80 -5.43
CA ARG A 262 -11.60 26.38 -4.87
C ARG A 262 -12.53 25.36 -4.24
N ARG A 263 -12.27 24.07 -4.43
CA ARG A 263 -13.01 22.93 -3.92
C ARG A 263 -11.98 21.85 -3.60
N ASP A 264 -11.46 21.93 -2.38
CA ASP A 264 -10.42 21.09 -1.80
C ASP A 264 -10.97 19.78 -1.20
N ALA A 265 -12.29 19.60 -1.17
CA ALA A 265 -12.96 18.39 -0.72
C ALA A 265 -14.28 18.15 -1.48
N VAL A 266 -14.65 16.88 -1.66
CA VAL A 266 -15.96 16.43 -2.17
C VAL A 266 -16.51 15.34 -1.25
N ASP A 267 -17.75 15.49 -0.80
CA ASP A 267 -18.44 14.55 0.10
C ASP A 267 -19.47 13.70 -0.67
N PHE A 268 -19.47 12.40 -0.41
CA PHE A 268 -20.37 11.39 -0.98
C PHE A 268 -21.06 10.61 0.15
N PRO A 269 -22.33 10.94 0.48
CA PRO A 269 -23.08 10.20 1.49
C PRO A 269 -23.66 8.90 0.93
N PHE A 270 -23.65 7.82 1.71
CA PHE A 270 -24.23 6.52 1.38
C PHE A 270 -24.74 5.80 2.65
N GLU A 271 -25.63 4.83 2.52
CA GLU A 271 -26.23 4.11 3.66
C GLU A 271 -25.58 2.74 3.83
N LEU A 272 -25.29 2.35 5.08
CA LEU A 272 -24.90 0.97 5.43
C LEU A 272 -25.82 0.44 6.52
N GLU A 273 -26.10 -0.86 6.46
CA GLU A 273 -26.65 -1.63 7.57
C GLU A 273 -25.54 -2.24 8.43
N ALA A 274 -25.78 -2.35 9.74
CA ALA A 274 -24.85 -3.00 10.64
C ALA A 274 -24.50 -4.43 10.17
N GLY A 275 -23.21 -4.68 9.94
CA GLY A 275 -22.66 -5.93 9.44
C GLY A 275 -22.38 -5.95 7.93
N GLN A 276 -22.79 -4.93 7.17
CA GLN A 276 -22.37 -4.77 5.78
C GLN A 276 -20.94 -4.22 5.70
N THR A 277 -20.21 -4.63 4.68
CA THR A 277 -18.88 -4.11 4.37
C THR A 277 -18.96 -3.18 3.18
N VAL A 278 -18.30 -2.03 3.25
CA VAL A 278 -18.07 -1.15 2.11
C VAL A 278 -16.60 -1.21 1.69
N LEU A 279 -16.34 -1.22 0.39
CA LEU A 279 -15.07 -0.95 -0.26
C LEU A 279 -15.20 0.35 -1.05
N LEU A 280 -14.41 1.33 -0.68
CA LEU A 280 -14.32 2.63 -1.31
C LEU A 280 -12.98 2.69 -2.04
N GLN A 281 -12.96 3.05 -3.31
CA GLN A 281 -11.71 3.23 -4.07
C GLN A 281 -11.81 4.47 -4.95
N THR A 282 -10.78 5.29 -4.97
CA THR A 282 -10.67 6.38 -5.94
C THR A 282 -9.92 5.91 -7.19
N GLU A 283 -10.17 6.58 -8.30
CA GLU A 283 -9.37 6.47 -9.52
C GLU A 283 -9.23 7.88 -10.10
N ALA A 284 -8.02 8.45 -10.06
CA ALA A 284 -7.72 9.72 -10.72
C ALA A 284 -7.68 9.53 -12.25
N ASP A 285 -8.23 10.48 -13.03
CA ASP A 285 -8.19 10.41 -14.51
C ASP A 285 -6.73 10.26 -15.02
N GLU A 286 -6.50 9.58 -16.15
CA GLU A 286 -5.15 9.41 -16.73
C GLU A 286 -4.38 10.72 -16.98
N ASP A 287 -5.10 11.82 -17.27
CA ASP A 287 -4.54 13.16 -17.47
C ASP A 287 -4.42 13.98 -16.16
N SER A 288 -4.85 13.39 -15.04
CA SER A 288 -4.85 13.98 -13.71
C SER A 288 -3.45 13.90 -13.09
N GLN A 289 -3.12 14.86 -12.22
CA GLN A 289 -1.98 14.76 -11.31
C GLN A 289 -2.49 14.67 -9.86
N LEU A 290 -3.76 14.28 -9.72
CA LEU A 290 -4.42 14.18 -8.43
C LEU A 290 -3.89 12.94 -7.71
N ASP A 291 -3.44 13.21 -6.49
CA ASP A 291 -3.03 12.25 -5.49
C ASP A 291 -4.11 12.37 -4.40
N THR A 292 -4.98 11.37 -4.33
CA THR A 292 -6.23 11.47 -3.57
C THR A 292 -5.99 11.22 -2.09
N ILE A 293 -6.84 11.79 -1.24
CA ILE A 293 -6.96 11.33 0.16
C ILE A 293 -8.43 11.03 0.40
N LEU A 294 -8.74 9.79 0.75
CA LEU A 294 -10.08 9.33 1.06
C LEU A 294 -10.27 9.23 2.57
N SER A 295 -11.42 9.70 3.07
CA SER A 295 -11.79 9.61 4.48
C SER A 295 -13.20 9.09 4.62
N LEU A 296 -13.43 8.16 5.54
CA LEU A 296 -14.74 7.60 5.85
C LEU A 296 -15.23 8.10 7.20
N TYR A 297 -16.44 8.66 7.25
CA TYR A 297 -17.07 9.14 8.47
C TYR A 297 -18.33 8.34 8.83
N ALA A 298 -18.48 8.05 10.12
CA ALA A 298 -19.66 7.43 10.73
C ALA A 298 -20.89 8.37 10.69
N PRO A 299 -22.12 7.84 10.93
CA PRO A 299 -23.34 8.66 10.95
C PRO A 299 -23.37 9.79 11.97
N ASP A 300 -22.58 9.70 13.04
CA ASP A 300 -22.44 10.76 14.04
C ASP A 300 -21.35 11.81 13.70
N GLY A 301 -20.64 11.61 12.58
CA GLY A 301 -19.57 12.46 12.08
C GLY A 301 -18.17 12.10 12.62
N THR A 302 -18.02 10.98 13.32
CA THR A 302 -16.72 10.47 13.75
C THR A 302 -15.93 9.94 12.54
N LEU A 303 -14.64 10.29 12.42
CA LEU A 303 -13.76 9.71 11.42
C LEU A 303 -13.51 8.24 11.77
N ILE A 304 -13.77 7.35 10.82
CA ILE A 304 -13.54 5.91 10.97
C ILE A 304 -12.16 5.56 10.46
N ASP A 305 -11.85 5.98 9.24
CA ASP A 305 -10.60 5.62 8.57
C ASP A 305 -10.24 6.69 7.54
N GLN A 306 -8.96 6.79 7.22
CA GLN A 306 -8.41 7.68 6.21
C GLN A 306 -7.23 7.00 5.52
N ASN A 307 -7.23 7.04 4.19
CA ASN A 307 -6.14 6.49 3.38
C ASN A 307 -5.83 7.47 2.24
N ASP A 308 -4.57 7.72 1.98
CA ASP A 308 -4.08 8.48 0.84
C ASP A 308 -3.68 7.57 -0.31
N ASP A 309 -2.88 6.54 -0.06
CA ASP A 309 -2.41 5.62 -1.09
C ASP A 309 -2.78 4.15 -0.84
N ILE A 310 -3.29 3.46 -1.88
CA ILE A 310 -3.53 2.01 -1.88
C ILE A 310 -2.19 1.29 -1.94
N ASN A 311 -1.33 1.67 -2.89
CA ASN A 311 -0.05 1.00 -3.12
C ASN A 311 0.96 1.95 -3.81
N THR A 312 1.73 2.67 -3.01
CA THR A 312 2.79 3.57 -3.50
C THR A 312 3.91 2.85 -4.22
N ALA A 313 4.26 1.62 -3.79
CA ALA A 313 5.31 0.81 -4.42
C ALA A 313 4.94 0.42 -5.87
N ALA A 314 3.65 0.21 -6.16
CA ALA A 314 3.15 0.00 -7.52
C ALA A 314 2.86 1.30 -8.29
N GLY A 315 3.17 2.48 -7.72
CA GLY A 315 2.84 3.78 -8.29
C GLY A 315 1.34 4.11 -8.32
N ASN A 316 0.55 3.43 -7.47
CA ASN A 316 -0.88 3.67 -7.33
C ASN A 316 -1.15 4.66 -6.19
N TYR A 317 -1.20 5.94 -6.56
CA TYR A 317 -1.52 7.08 -5.67
C TYR A 317 -3.03 7.33 -5.49
N ASN A 318 -3.84 6.33 -5.82
CA ASN A 318 -5.25 6.36 -5.49
C ASN A 318 -5.47 5.83 -4.09
N SER A 319 -6.58 6.18 -3.47
CA SER A 319 -6.92 5.83 -2.09
C SER A 319 -7.97 4.73 -2.03
N GLY A 320 -7.91 3.90 -0.99
CA GLY A 320 -8.86 2.81 -0.78
C GLY A 320 -9.15 2.55 0.69
N ILE A 321 -10.42 2.34 1.04
CA ILE A 321 -10.88 2.02 2.40
C ILE A 321 -11.86 0.86 2.32
N ALA A 322 -11.67 -0.17 3.16
CA ALA A 322 -12.65 -1.22 3.36
C ALA A 322 -13.09 -1.24 4.83
N TYR A 323 -14.41 -1.22 5.10
CA TYR A 323 -14.93 -1.11 6.46
C TYR A 323 -16.23 -1.89 6.66
N THR A 324 -16.34 -2.65 7.76
CA THR A 324 -17.58 -3.32 8.17
C THR A 324 -18.35 -2.44 9.16
N ALA A 325 -19.57 -2.04 8.80
CA ALA A 325 -20.39 -1.16 9.61
C ALA A 325 -20.80 -1.78 10.95
N GLU A 326 -20.48 -1.12 12.06
CA GLU A 326 -20.94 -1.51 13.40
C GLU A 326 -22.41 -1.13 13.68
N GLU A 327 -22.90 -0.07 13.04
CA GLU A 327 -24.28 0.41 13.19
C GLU A 327 -24.89 0.78 11.83
N SER A 328 -26.22 0.73 11.75
CA SER A 328 -26.92 1.17 10.54
C SER A 328 -27.05 2.70 10.49
N GLY A 329 -26.75 3.32 9.35
CA GLY A 329 -26.97 4.76 9.13
C GLY A 329 -26.29 5.31 7.87
N GLU A 330 -26.38 6.64 7.71
CA GLU A 330 -25.75 7.39 6.61
C GLU A 330 -24.27 7.66 6.93
N TYR A 331 -23.38 6.99 6.20
CA TYR A 331 -21.94 7.23 6.22
C TYR A 331 -21.56 8.27 5.17
N THR A 332 -20.38 8.88 5.30
CA THR A 332 -19.87 9.85 4.32
C THR A 332 -18.45 9.51 3.91
N ALA A 333 -18.22 9.31 2.62
CA ALA A 333 -16.89 9.28 2.03
C ALA A 333 -16.50 10.71 1.59
N THR A 334 -15.36 11.21 2.04
CA THR A 334 -14.82 12.50 1.62
C THR A 334 -13.52 12.29 0.87
N VAL A 335 -13.43 12.81 -0.35
CA VAL A 335 -12.20 12.83 -1.15
C VAL A 335 -11.59 14.23 -1.12
N THR A 336 -10.31 14.30 -0.76
CA THR A 336 -9.46 15.50 -0.79
C THR A 336 -8.18 15.20 -1.59
N SER A 337 -7.12 15.99 -1.43
CA SER A 337 -5.87 15.78 -2.15
C SER A 337 -4.61 15.96 -1.31
N TYR A 338 -3.62 15.11 -1.56
CA TYR A 338 -2.29 15.24 -1.01
C TYR A 338 -1.50 16.33 -1.74
N GLY A 339 -0.69 17.07 -0.98
CA GLY A 339 0.16 18.14 -1.53
C GLY A 339 -0.59 19.30 -2.22
N GLY A 340 -1.93 19.36 -2.09
CA GLY A 340 -2.77 20.31 -2.81
C GLY A 340 -2.85 20.03 -4.32
N SER A 341 -2.68 18.76 -4.73
CA SER A 341 -2.88 18.34 -6.12
C SER A 341 -4.33 18.61 -6.57
N GLU A 342 -4.53 18.83 -7.87
CA GLU A 342 -5.84 19.14 -8.47
C GLU A 342 -6.11 18.16 -9.61
N GLY A 343 -7.37 17.81 -9.82
CA GLY A 343 -7.77 16.92 -10.90
C GLY A 343 -9.15 16.31 -10.73
N ARG A 344 -9.56 15.54 -11.73
CA ARG A 344 -10.79 14.73 -11.67
C ARG A 344 -10.47 13.33 -11.16
N PHE A 345 -11.48 12.72 -10.56
CA PHE A 345 -11.45 11.35 -10.07
C PHE A 345 -12.83 10.72 -10.14
N THR A 346 -12.86 9.40 -10.10
CA THR A 346 -14.05 8.59 -9.83
C THR A 346 -13.92 7.98 -8.45
N LEU A 347 -14.99 7.99 -7.65
CA LEU A 347 -15.10 7.20 -6.43
C LEU A 347 -15.99 5.99 -6.73
N GLN A 348 -15.42 4.80 -6.61
CA GLN A 348 -16.16 3.54 -6.58
C GLN A 348 -16.58 3.24 -5.14
N ILE A 349 -17.86 2.97 -4.93
CA ILE A 349 -18.44 2.52 -3.66
C ILE A 349 -19.04 1.13 -3.91
N THR A 350 -18.42 0.10 -3.34
CA THR A 350 -18.87 -1.29 -3.44
C THR A 350 -19.33 -1.76 -2.06
N ILE A 351 -20.59 -2.16 -1.91
CA ILE A 351 -21.18 -2.64 -0.63
C ILE A 351 -21.51 -4.13 -0.76
N GLY A 352 -21.03 -4.94 0.16
CA GLY A 352 -21.13 -6.39 0.13
C GLY A 352 -20.77 -7.03 1.46
N GLY A 353 -20.19 -8.22 1.42
CA GLY A 353 -19.69 -8.94 2.60
C GLY A 353 -18.21 -8.67 2.91
N ALA A 354 -17.70 -9.38 3.92
CA ALA A 354 -16.33 -9.23 4.41
C ALA A 354 -15.25 -9.57 3.36
N GLU A 355 -15.60 -10.29 2.30
CA GLU A 355 -14.72 -10.58 1.16
C GLU A 355 -14.17 -9.33 0.46
N LEU A 356 -14.85 -8.19 0.56
CA LEU A 356 -14.37 -6.93 0.00
C LEU A 356 -13.09 -6.41 0.66
N ILE A 357 -12.85 -6.75 1.94
CA ILE A 357 -11.60 -6.44 2.63
C ILE A 357 -10.44 -7.22 1.98
N ALA A 358 -10.65 -8.53 1.76
CA ALA A 358 -9.66 -9.38 1.10
C ALA A 358 -9.38 -8.91 -0.34
N GLN A 359 -10.38 -8.38 -1.04
CA GLN A 359 -10.20 -7.79 -2.38
C GLN A 359 -9.29 -6.55 -2.35
N LEU A 360 -9.50 -5.63 -1.39
CA LEU A 360 -8.63 -4.47 -1.22
C LEU A 360 -7.19 -4.91 -0.93
N ASN A 361 -6.99 -5.79 0.05
CA ASN A 361 -5.66 -6.27 0.45
C ASN A 361 -4.97 -7.06 -0.67
N ALA A 362 -5.70 -7.85 -1.45
CA ALA A 362 -5.14 -8.53 -2.62
C ALA A 362 -4.56 -7.54 -3.64
N SER A 363 -5.20 -6.38 -3.83
CA SER A 363 -4.69 -5.31 -4.72
C SER A 363 -3.46 -4.57 -4.16
N LYS A 364 -3.24 -4.63 -2.84
CA LYS A 364 -2.05 -4.06 -2.18
C LYS A 364 -0.84 -5.00 -2.24
N ARG A 365 -1.09 -6.31 -2.22
CA ARG A 365 -0.05 -7.34 -2.26
C ARG A 365 0.68 -7.38 -3.61
N VAL A 366 1.86 -7.98 -3.59
CA VAL A 366 2.78 -7.97 -4.73
C VAL A 366 2.31 -8.94 -5.82
N GLU A 367 2.11 -8.42 -7.03
CA GLU A 367 1.99 -9.23 -8.24
C GLU A 367 3.38 -9.52 -8.80
N LEU A 368 3.83 -10.78 -8.70
CA LEU A 368 5.13 -11.20 -9.22
C LEU A 368 5.08 -11.38 -10.74
N SER A 369 6.12 -10.94 -11.44
CA SER A 369 6.29 -11.00 -12.90
C SER A 369 6.37 -12.41 -13.52
N GLY A 370 6.19 -13.47 -12.72
CA GLY A 370 6.18 -14.86 -13.17
C GLY A 370 5.35 -15.77 -12.25
N PRO A 371 5.25 -17.08 -12.59
CA PRO A 371 4.44 -18.00 -11.81
C PRO A 371 4.87 -18.06 -10.33
N VAL A 372 3.94 -17.72 -9.44
CA VAL A 372 4.19 -17.69 -8.00
C VAL A 372 4.45 -19.09 -7.45
N LEU A 373 5.55 -19.21 -6.71
CA LEU A 373 5.94 -20.36 -5.92
C LEU A 373 5.95 -19.96 -4.45
N GLN A 374 5.77 -20.95 -3.56
CA GLN A 374 5.70 -20.73 -2.12
C GLN A 374 6.73 -21.59 -1.39
N ARG A 375 7.43 -20.97 -0.43
CA ARG A 375 8.31 -21.66 0.52
C ARG A 375 7.77 -21.47 1.94
N GLU A 376 7.43 -22.59 2.56
CA GLU A 376 6.77 -22.64 3.85
C GLU A 376 7.75 -22.89 5.01
N THR A 377 7.66 -22.11 6.09
CA THR A 377 8.38 -22.34 7.37
C THR A 377 7.40 -22.50 8.54
N GLU A 378 7.88 -22.46 9.80
CA GLU A 378 7.01 -22.56 10.98
C GLU A 378 6.15 -21.31 11.12
N ASN A 379 6.74 -20.13 10.92
CA ASN A 379 6.08 -18.84 11.14
C ASN A 379 5.77 -18.06 9.87
N PHE A 380 6.36 -18.43 8.71
CA PHE A 380 6.27 -17.66 7.48
C PHE A 380 5.82 -18.48 6.26
N ILE A 381 5.30 -17.75 5.27
CA ILE A 381 5.12 -18.19 3.89
C ILE A 381 5.83 -17.19 2.96
N ILE A 382 6.78 -17.68 2.17
CA ILE A 382 7.58 -16.84 1.27
C ILE A 382 7.11 -17.04 -0.16
N HIS A 383 6.66 -15.97 -0.81
CA HIS A 383 6.21 -15.89 -2.19
C HIS A 383 7.34 -15.44 -3.10
N TYR A 384 7.60 -16.19 -4.16
CA TYR A 384 8.69 -15.89 -5.08
C TYR A 384 8.41 -16.44 -6.49
N THR A 385 9.16 -15.95 -7.48
CA THR A 385 9.16 -16.51 -8.84
C THR A 385 10.59 -16.86 -9.27
N LEU A 386 10.71 -17.82 -10.19
CA LEU A 386 11.99 -18.19 -10.82
C LEU A 386 12.13 -17.62 -12.25
N GLU A 387 11.13 -16.86 -12.69
CA GLU A 387 10.98 -16.31 -14.04
C GLU A 387 10.48 -14.87 -13.95
N GLY A 388 10.66 -14.08 -15.02
CA GLY A 388 10.30 -12.67 -15.04
C GLY A 388 11.41 -11.76 -14.51
N ASP A 389 11.06 -10.51 -14.24
CA ASP A 389 11.96 -9.49 -13.71
C ASP A 389 12.23 -9.70 -12.21
N ASP A 390 11.31 -10.33 -11.48
CA ASP A 390 11.40 -10.67 -10.05
C ASP A 390 12.09 -12.02 -9.80
N ALA A 391 12.70 -12.61 -10.83
CA ALA A 391 13.26 -13.95 -10.74
C ALA A 391 14.34 -14.04 -9.64
N THR A 392 14.16 -14.96 -8.70
CA THR A 392 15.16 -15.35 -7.70
C THR A 392 15.63 -16.80 -7.91
N THR A 393 16.33 -17.39 -6.95
CA THR A 393 16.72 -18.80 -6.94
C THR A 393 16.20 -19.51 -5.70
N GLU A 394 15.89 -20.81 -5.81
CA GLU A 394 15.49 -21.63 -4.65
C GLU A 394 16.53 -21.58 -3.50
N ALA A 395 17.82 -21.44 -3.83
CA ALA A 395 18.88 -21.36 -2.82
C ALA A 395 18.85 -20.03 -2.05
N TRP A 396 18.46 -18.93 -2.69
CA TRP A 396 18.26 -17.63 -2.04
C TRP A 396 17.06 -17.69 -1.10
N VAL A 397 15.94 -18.24 -1.59
CA VAL A 397 14.71 -18.39 -0.82
C VAL A 397 14.89 -19.36 0.37
N ASP A 398 15.66 -20.43 0.21
CA ASP A 398 16.00 -21.32 1.33
C ASP A 398 16.87 -20.61 2.40
N GLU A 399 17.77 -19.71 1.99
CA GLU A 399 18.55 -18.91 2.94
C GLU A 399 17.67 -17.87 3.64
N LEU A 400 16.79 -17.19 2.91
CA LEU A 400 15.78 -16.28 3.48
C LEU A 400 14.88 -17.01 4.49
N ALA A 401 14.44 -18.23 4.17
CA ALA A 401 13.64 -19.04 5.08
C ALA A 401 14.34 -19.33 6.42
N ASP A 402 15.63 -19.66 6.37
CA ASP A 402 16.44 -19.88 7.59
C ASP A 402 16.68 -18.56 8.35
N ILE A 403 16.87 -17.44 7.64
CA ILE A 403 16.97 -16.09 8.20
C ILE A 403 15.68 -15.69 8.92
N MET A 404 14.52 -15.87 8.30
CA MET A 404 13.24 -15.44 8.87
C MET A 404 12.92 -16.16 10.18
N GLU A 405 13.19 -17.47 10.26
CA GLU A 405 13.02 -18.21 11.51
C GLU A 405 14.02 -17.74 12.59
N ARG A 406 15.21 -17.27 12.19
CA ARG A 406 16.17 -16.67 13.13
C ARG A 406 15.71 -15.29 13.60
N VAL A 407 15.16 -14.45 12.72
CA VAL A 407 14.57 -13.15 13.06
C VAL A 407 13.46 -13.35 14.08
N TRP A 408 12.51 -14.25 13.81
CA TRP A 408 11.43 -14.59 14.73
C TRP A 408 11.94 -15.08 16.10
N GLU A 409 12.93 -15.99 16.10
CA GLU A 409 13.53 -16.50 17.35
C GLU A 409 14.14 -15.36 18.19
N VAL A 410 14.70 -14.32 17.57
CA VAL A 410 15.28 -13.19 18.32
C VAL A 410 14.20 -12.22 18.77
N GLU A 411 13.43 -11.66 17.84
CA GLU A 411 12.50 -10.58 18.15
C GLU A 411 11.35 -11.05 19.04
N ILE A 412 10.70 -12.15 18.66
CA ILE A 412 9.50 -12.62 19.35
C ILE A 412 9.88 -13.47 20.56
N ASP A 413 10.71 -14.49 20.39
CA ASP A 413 10.96 -15.47 21.47
C ASP A 413 12.00 -15.01 22.52
N GLN A 414 13.02 -14.23 22.12
CA GLN A 414 14.11 -13.83 23.02
C GLN A 414 13.94 -12.42 23.58
N LEU A 415 13.63 -11.44 22.73
CA LEU A 415 13.41 -10.05 23.13
C LEU A 415 11.99 -9.86 23.70
N GLY A 416 11.02 -10.64 23.23
CA GLY A 416 9.67 -10.69 23.82
C GLY A 416 8.65 -9.81 23.12
N TRP A 417 8.96 -9.27 21.94
CA TRP A 417 8.03 -8.47 21.15
C TRP A 417 6.78 -9.28 20.80
N PRO A 418 5.59 -8.65 20.78
CA PRO A 418 4.39 -9.30 20.31
C PRO A 418 4.53 -9.63 18.81
N ALA A 419 4.03 -10.79 18.39
CA ALA A 419 3.96 -11.12 16.99
C ALA A 419 3.01 -10.13 16.25
N PRO A 420 3.29 -9.82 14.96
CA PRO A 420 2.39 -9.00 14.16
C PRO A 420 0.96 -9.57 14.12
N PRO A 421 -0.08 -8.73 13.93
CA PRO A 421 -1.44 -9.19 13.74
C PRO A 421 -1.53 -10.14 12.54
N PRO A 422 -2.28 -11.25 12.65
CA PRO A 422 -2.47 -12.16 11.53
C PRO A 422 -3.43 -11.56 10.50
N ASP A 423 -3.13 -11.78 9.22
CA ASP A 423 -3.96 -11.47 8.04
C ASP A 423 -4.98 -12.59 7.68
N GLY A 424 -4.99 -13.67 8.47
CA GLY A 424 -5.95 -14.75 8.34
C GLY A 424 -5.57 -15.78 7.28
N THR A 425 -6.00 -15.58 6.03
CA THR A 425 -5.65 -16.48 4.91
C THR A 425 -5.26 -15.73 3.66
N ASP A 426 -5.15 -14.40 3.73
CA ASP A 426 -4.63 -13.58 2.65
C ASP A 426 -3.18 -14.02 2.40
N GLY A 427 -2.73 -14.00 1.15
CA GLY A 427 -1.42 -14.58 0.78
C GLY A 427 -1.35 -16.12 0.78
N GLY A 428 -2.21 -16.83 1.50
CA GLY A 428 -2.45 -18.26 1.30
C GLY A 428 -2.76 -19.07 2.55
N ASP A 429 -2.15 -18.76 3.70
CA ASP A 429 -2.54 -19.31 5.00
C ASP A 429 -2.19 -18.35 6.15
N ALA A 430 -2.40 -18.76 7.40
CA ALA A 430 -2.29 -17.88 8.57
C ALA A 430 -0.86 -17.55 9.04
N ARG A 431 0.16 -17.87 8.24
CA ARG A 431 1.55 -17.51 8.53
C ARG A 431 1.88 -16.19 7.88
N TYR A 432 2.86 -15.48 8.46
CA TYR A 432 3.21 -14.16 7.99
C TYR A 432 3.80 -14.21 6.56
N ASP A 433 3.30 -13.34 5.68
CA ASP A 433 3.69 -13.31 4.28
C ASP A 433 4.95 -12.49 4.02
N VAL A 434 5.86 -13.08 3.24
CA VAL A 434 7.07 -12.44 2.74
C VAL A 434 7.11 -12.56 1.22
N TYR A 435 7.29 -11.45 0.51
CA TYR A 435 7.43 -11.47 -0.96
C TYR A 435 8.88 -11.23 -1.36
N VAL A 436 9.30 -11.87 -2.45
CA VAL A 436 10.64 -11.73 -3.02
C VAL A 436 10.50 -11.16 -4.43
N ALA A 437 10.94 -9.91 -4.61
CA ALA A 437 10.79 -9.13 -5.84
C ALA A 437 12.07 -8.34 -6.16
N ASN A 438 12.21 -7.88 -7.41
CA ASN A 438 13.34 -7.03 -7.81
C ASN A 438 13.03 -5.57 -7.44
N LEU A 439 13.70 -5.06 -6.40
CA LEU A 439 13.49 -3.75 -5.79
C LEU A 439 14.70 -2.82 -5.97
N LEU A 440 15.91 -3.35 -6.11
CA LEU A 440 17.12 -2.53 -6.21
C LEU A 440 17.18 -1.67 -7.48
N ASP A 441 16.46 -2.04 -8.54
CA ASP A 441 16.25 -1.18 -9.70
C ASP A 441 15.57 0.15 -9.33
N GLU A 442 14.79 0.16 -8.25
CA GLU A 442 14.14 1.34 -7.66
C GLU A 442 14.95 1.95 -6.49
N GLY A 443 15.99 1.25 -6.04
CA GLY A 443 16.96 1.74 -5.06
C GLY A 443 16.61 1.45 -3.59
N ILE A 444 15.69 0.51 -3.35
CA ILE A 444 15.33 0.04 -1.99
C ILE A 444 15.71 -1.45 -1.84
N PHE A 445 16.01 -1.87 -0.61
CA PHE A 445 16.38 -3.26 -0.31
C PHE A 445 15.17 -4.11 0.12
N GLY A 446 14.16 -3.46 0.68
CA GLY A 446 12.94 -4.03 1.18
C GLY A 446 11.94 -2.92 1.51
N TYR A 447 10.71 -3.34 1.79
CA TYR A 447 9.69 -2.48 2.41
C TYR A 447 8.64 -3.35 3.12
N CYS A 448 8.04 -2.82 4.17
CA CYS A 448 6.87 -3.38 4.83
C CYS A 448 5.65 -2.51 4.55
N ALA A 449 4.51 -3.16 4.29
CA ALA A 449 3.26 -2.47 3.96
C ALA A 449 2.13 -2.94 4.90
N PRO A 450 1.41 -2.01 5.55
CA PRO A 450 0.23 -2.35 6.32
C PRO A 450 -0.95 -2.67 5.40
N GLU A 451 -1.77 -3.60 5.84
CA GLU A 451 -3.04 -3.95 5.22
C GLU A 451 -4.18 -3.08 5.79
N LEU A 452 -5.38 -3.19 5.22
CA LEU A 452 -6.55 -2.46 5.70
C LEU A 452 -7.74 -3.43 5.94
N PRO A 453 -8.69 -3.05 6.80
CA PRO A 453 -8.64 -1.92 7.73
C PRO A 453 -7.63 -2.14 8.87
N THR A 454 -7.40 -1.12 9.70
CA THR A 454 -6.73 -1.32 10.98
C THR A 454 -7.49 -2.34 11.84
N VAL A 455 -6.74 -3.12 12.61
CA VAL A 455 -7.23 -4.20 13.48
C VAL A 455 -6.56 -4.13 14.85
N ASP A 456 -7.20 -4.72 15.84
CA ASP A 456 -6.59 -5.00 17.15
C ASP A 456 -5.45 -6.00 17.02
N ASN A 457 -4.38 -5.89 17.82
CA ASN A 457 -3.34 -6.91 17.85
C ASN A 457 -3.67 -7.98 18.91
N PRO A 458 -4.06 -9.20 18.52
CA PRO A 458 -4.45 -10.23 19.49
C PRO A 458 -3.28 -10.75 20.34
N ASN A 459 -2.05 -10.33 20.05
CA ASN A 459 -0.83 -10.73 20.75
C ASN A 459 -0.40 -9.75 21.85
N THR A 460 -1.11 -8.63 22.04
CA THR A 460 -0.87 -7.67 23.13
C THR A 460 -1.96 -7.78 24.22
N ASP A 461 -1.73 -7.12 25.36
CA ASP A 461 -2.73 -6.99 26.44
C ASP A 461 -3.64 -5.74 26.25
N ALA A 462 -3.18 -4.77 25.46
CA ALA A 462 -3.93 -3.55 25.15
C ALA A 462 -4.94 -3.82 24.01
N VAL A 463 -5.76 -2.82 23.70
CA VAL A 463 -6.56 -2.85 22.47
C VAL A 463 -6.04 -1.71 21.62
N GLU A 464 -5.42 -2.05 20.51
CA GLU A 464 -4.85 -1.08 19.57
C GLU A 464 -5.96 -0.58 18.62
N GLU A 465 -6.10 0.73 18.47
CA GLU A 465 -7.07 1.33 17.54
C GLU A 465 -6.49 1.50 16.13
N ASN A 466 -5.15 1.53 16.01
CA ASN A 466 -4.41 1.80 14.78
C ASN A 466 -3.44 0.68 14.39
N ALA A 467 -3.48 -0.49 15.04
CA ALA A 467 -2.64 -1.60 14.60
C ALA A 467 -3.15 -2.14 13.25
N SER A 468 -2.31 -2.85 12.52
CA SER A 468 -2.70 -3.49 11.27
C SER A 468 -1.95 -4.79 11.03
N ALA A 469 -2.60 -5.71 10.30
CA ALA A 469 -1.90 -6.79 9.63
C ALA A 469 -0.98 -6.21 8.55
N SER A 470 0.02 -6.96 8.13
CA SER A 470 1.00 -6.47 7.17
C SER A 470 1.66 -7.62 6.44
N PHE A 471 2.33 -7.27 5.34
CA PHE A 471 3.31 -8.13 4.69
C PHE A 471 4.59 -7.31 4.48
N PHE A 472 5.69 -7.96 4.14
CA PHE A 472 6.86 -7.24 3.66
C PHE A 472 7.51 -7.90 2.46
N VAL A 473 8.35 -7.14 1.77
CA VAL A 473 9.00 -7.51 0.53
C VAL A 473 10.50 -7.32 0.69
N VAL A 474 11.28 -8.26 0.18
CA VAL A 474 12.74 -8.18 0.15
C VAL A 474 13.30 -8.43 -1.24
N GLU A 475 14.48 -7.88 -1.48
CA GLU A 475 15.20 -8.00 -2.73
C GLU A 475 15.45 -9.46 -3.16
N ASN A 476 15.26 -9.71 -4.46
CA ASN A 476 15.30 -11.04 -5.07
C ASN A 476 16.69 -11.70 -5.11
N ASP A 477 17.78 -10.96 -5.31
CA ASP A 477 19.13 -11.57 -5.32
C ASP A 477 20.32 -10.67 -4.95
N MET A 478 20.09 -9.37 -4.72
CA MET A 478 21.09 -8.35 -4.40
C MET A 478 22.16 -8.16 -5.50
N ALA A 479 21.91 -8.56 -6.75
CA ALA A 479 22.90 -8.52 -7.82
C ALA A 479 23.26 -7.08 -8.27
N GLU A 480 22.34 -6.15 -8.08
CA GLU A 480 22.39 -4.74 -8.44
C GLU A 480 23.24 -3.94 -7.46
N ASP A 481 23.47 -4.45 -6.24
CA ASP A 481 24.32 -3.81 -5.26
C ASP A 481 25.81 -3.96 -5.62
N THR A 482 26.35 -2.89 -6.17
CA THR A 482 27.76 -2.82 -6.59
C THR A 482 28.69 -2.16 -5.56
N ARG A 483 28.20 -1.89 -4.33
CA ARG A 483 29.03 -1.31 -3.27
C ARG A 483 30.22 -2.24 -2.97
N PRO A 484 31.43 -1.70 -2.73
CA PRO A 484 32.60 -2.55 -2.49
C PRO A 484 32.50 -3.29 -1.15
N GLY A 485 32.59 -4.62 -1.17
CA GLY A 485 32.65 -5.43 0.04
C GLY A 485 31.30 -5.88 0.60
N VAL A 486 30.21 -5.67 -0.16
CA VAL A 486 28.87 -6.15 0.18
C VAL A 486 28.90 -7.65 0.44
N ASP A 487 28.27 -8.03 1.55
CA ASP A 487 27.89 -9.40 1.86
C ASP A 487 26.38 -9.53 1.58
N PRO A 488 25.97 -10.11 0.42
CA PRO A 488 24.56 -10.19 0.04
C PRO A 488 23.68 -10.88 1.08
N ILE A 489 24.21 -11.90 1.78
CA ILE A 489 23.45 -12.62 2.79
C ILE A 489 23.35 -11.81 4.08
N GLY A 490 24.43 -11.10 4.44
CA GLY A 490 24.39 -10.14 5.55
C GLY A 490 23.38 -9.04 5.30
N GLN A 491 23.37 -8.45 4.10
CA GLN A 491 22.40 -7.43 3.71
C GLN A 491 20.96 -7.97 3.73
N LEU A 492 20.72 -9.16 3.17
CA LEU A 492 19.39 -9.79 3.21
C LEU A 492 18.93 -10.01 4.65
N PHE A 493 19.82 -10.47 5.54
CA PHE A 493 19.47 -10.70 6.94
C PHE A 493 19.11 -9.39 7.65
N THR A 494 19.94 -8.37 7.50
CA THR A 494 19.70 -7.06 8.10
C THR A 494 18.40 -6.43 7.59
N THR A 495 18.17 -6.46 6.28
CA THR A 495 16.91 -5.98 5.69
C THR A 495 15.71 -6.78 6.19
N ALA A 496 15.79 -8.11 6.24
CA ALA A 496 14.70 -8.94 6.74
C ALA A 496 14.37 -8.66 8.22
N ALA A 497 15.37 -8.40 9.07
CA ALA A 497 15.16 -7.99 10.45
C ALA A 497 14.51 -6.60 10.53
N HIS A 498 14.96 -5.66 9.72
CA HIS A 498 14.41 -4.31 9.66
C HIS A 498 12.92 -4.32 9.25
N GLU A 499 12.60 -4.96 8.12
CA GLU A 499 11.23 -4.98 7.58
C GLU A 499 10.27 -5.81 8.44
N PHE A 500 10.75 -6.91 9.04
CA PHE A 500 9.92 -7.65 9.99
C PHE A 500 9.66 -6.86 11.27
N HIS A 501 10.61 -6.02 11.70
CA HIS A 501 10.36 -5.15 12.84
C HIS A 501 9.31 -4.07 12.53
N HIS A 502 9.23 -3.56 11.29
CA HIS A 502 8.10 -2.73 10.87
C HIS A 502 6.76 -3.46 10.99
N ALA A 503 6.70 -4.76 10.67
CA ALA A 503 5.49 -5.55 10.88
C ALA A 503 5.08 -5.63 12.37
N VAL A 504 6.07 -5.75 13.27
CA VAL A 504 5.84 -5.71 14.72
C VAL A 504 5.32 -4.33 15.14
N GLN A 505 5.90 -3.26 14.62
CA GLN A 505 5.51 -1.87 14.88
C GLN A 505 4.09 -1.56 14.41
N PHE A 506 3.73 -2.00 13.19
CA PHE A 506 2.36 -1.93 12.68
C PHE A 506 1.38 -2.72 13.54
N GLY A 507 1.85 -3.70 14.31
CA GLY A 507 1.08 -4.35 15.36
C GLY A 507 0.80 -3.49 16.60
N PHE A 508 1.34 -2.28 16.70
CA PHE A 508 1.02 -1.29 17.73
C PHE A 508 0.25 -0.12 17.14
N ASP A 509 0.77 0.47 16.07
CA ASP A 509 0.25 1.67 15.43
C ASP A 509 0.83 1.78 14.01
N ILE A 510 0.06 2.32 13.04
CA ILE A 510 0.52 2.61 11.67
C ILE A 510 0.60 4.11 11.36
N ASN A 511 0.32 4.97 12.34
CA ASN A 511 0.00 6.40 12.24
C ASN A 511 0.83 7.26 13.22
N ASP A 512 2.12 6.97 13.39
CA ASP A 512 3.04 7.80 14.21
C ASP A 512 4.23 8.33 13.38
N GLU A 513 5.12 9.08 14.01
CA GLU A 513 6.22 9.78 13.38
C GLU A 513 7.27 8.83 12.78
N LYS A 514 7.56 9.03 11.49
CA LYS A 514 8.48 8.19 10.70
C LYS A 514 9.82 7.91 11.38
N TRP A 515 10.39 8.90 12.07
CA TRP A 515 11.69 8.71 12.73
C TRP A 515 11.67 7.61 13.79
N MET A 516 10.53 7.36 14.44
CA MET A 516 10.41 6.33 15.47
C MET A 516 10.45 4.92 14.87
N TYR A 517 9.74 4.71 13.76
CA TYR A 517 9.71 3.45 13.01
C TYR A 517 11.11 3.08 12.55
N GLU A 518 11.74 3.96 11.79
CA GLU A 518 13.06 3.74 11.17
C GLU A 518 14.16 3.61 12.24
N ALA A 519 14.17 4.48 13.26
CA ALA A 519 15.19 4.41 14.32
C ALA A 519 15.11 3.10 15.11
N THR A 520 13.89 2.62 15.41
CA THR A 520 13.72 1.38 16.16
C THR A 520 13.98 0.15 15.27
N ALA A 521 13.57 0.16 14.00
CA ALA A 521 13.87 -0.90 13.04
C ALA A 521 15.38 -1.01 12.78
N THR A 522 16.08 0.11 12.59
CA THR A 522 17.55 0.14 12.50
C THR A 522 18.22 -0.28 13.81
N TRP A 523 17.65 0.08 14.97
CA TRP A 523 18.16 -0.44 16.25
C TRP A 523 18.01 -1.97 16.32
N MET A 524 16.92 -2.53 15.81
CA MET A 524 16.67 -3.97 15.79
C MET A 524 17.70 -4.74 14.96
N GLU A 525 18.21 -4.15 13.87
CA GLU A 525 19.33 -4.72 13.09
C GLU A 525 20.54 -5.03 14.00
N THR A 526 20.87 -4.13 14.92
CA THR A 526 22.00 -4.30 15.86
C THR A 526 21.76 -5.44 16.86
N MET A 527 20.49 -5.71 17.18
CA MET A 527 20.07 -6.73 18.14
C MET A 527 19.98 -8.12 17.49
N VAL A 528 19.62 -8.18 16.20
CA VAL A 528 19.30 -9.42 15.48
C VAL A 528 20.46 -9.88 14.60
N ALA A 529 21.01 -9.00 13.75
CA ALA A 529 21.96 -9.34 12.71
C ALA A 529 23.41 -9.48 13.23
N GLY A 530 23.71 -8.97 14.42
CA GLY A 530 24.99 -9.17 15.09
C GLY A 530 26.16 -8.59 14.28
N GLU A 531 27.08 -9.43 13.80
CA GLU A 531 28.23 -8.96 12.99
C GLU A 531 27.84 -8.53 11.56
N PHE A 532 26.59 -8.76 11.16
CA PHE A 532 26.04 -8.39 9.84
C PHE A 532 25.21 -7.10 9.86
N GLU A 533 25.09 -6.42 11.01
CA GLU A 533 24.36 -5.16 11.13
C GLU A 533 24.85 -4.11 10.12
N ASP A 534 23.91 -3.30 9.59
CA ASP A 534 24.20 -2.17 8.69
C ASP A 534 23.75 -0.84 9.30
N ALA A 535 23.58 -0.80 10.63
CA ALA A 535 23.11 0.36 11.38
C ALA A 535 24.25 1.37 11.64
N THR A 536 25.47 0.88 11.86
CA THR A 536 26.63 1.69 12.22
C THR A 536 27.03 2.77 11.19
N PRO A 537 26.91 2.57 9.86
CA PRO A 537 27.14 3.65 8.89
C PRO A 537 26.20 4.85 9.03
N TYR A 538 24.97 4.67 9.51
CA TYR A 538 23.99 5.77 9.65
C TYR A 538 24.36 6.77 10.76
N VAL A 539 25.22 6.36 11.70
CA VAL A 539 25.74 7.22 12.79
C VAL A 539 26.35 8.52 12.26
N ALA A 540 26.96 8.48 11.07
CA ALA A 540 27.54 9.65 10.43
C ALA A 540 26.53 10.78 10.23
N GLY A 541 25.24 10.47 9.99
CA GLY A 541 24.17 11.46 9.85
C GLY A 541 24.05 12.35 11.09
N ASN A 542 23.82 11.77 12.27
CA ASN A 542 23.66 12.55 13.50
C ASN A 542 24.97 13.14 14.01
N PHE A 543 26.11 12.50 13.71
CA PHE A 543 27.42 12.99 14.16
C PHE A 543 27.90 14.19 13.35
N GLN A 544 27.63 14.23 12.04
CA GLN A 544 28.10 15.34 11.19
C GLN A 544 27.19 16.56 11.23
N TYR A 545 26.00 16.43 11.80
CA TYR A 545 25.00 17.50 11.87
C TYR A 545 24.28 17.50 13.22
N PRO A 546 25.01 17.58 14.34
CA PRO A 546 24.41 17.51 15.67
C PRO A 546 23.52 18.72 16.01
N GLU A 547 23.62 19.81 15.23
CA GLU A 547 22.85 21.04 15.37
C GLU A 547 21.44 20.97 14.77
N VAL A 548 21.16 19.92 14.00
CA VAL A 548 19.86 19.66 13.36
C VAL A 548 18.89 19.05 14.36
N CYS A 549 17.60 19.41 14.26
CA CYS A 549 16.60 19.00 15.22
C CYS A 549 16.48 17.48 15.35
N PHE A 550 16.18 17.05 16.57
CA PHE A 550 15.89 15.65 16.82
C PHE A 550 14.56 15.25 16.17
N GLY A 551 14.53 14.11 15.48
CA GLY A 551 13.35 13.63 14.76
C GLY A 551 13.25 14.14 13.32
N ASP A 552 14.29 14.81 12.79
CA ASP A 552 14.36 15.14 11.37
C ASP A 552 14.26 13.85 10.53
N LYS A 553 13.26 13.81 9.65
CA LYS A 553 12.85 12.64 8.89
C LYS A 553 13.54 12.52 7.52
N GLU A 554 14.41 13.47 7.18
CA GLU A 554 15.05 13.51 5.87
C GLU A 554 16.31 12.66 5.81
N GLY A 555 16.60 12.10 4.64
CA GLY A 555 17.86 11.41 4.36
C GLY A 555 18.22 10.31 5.36
N THR A 556 19.48 10.28 5.81
CA THR A 556 20.00 9.23 6.70
C THR A 556 19.80 9.52 8.19
N TYR A 557 19.25 10.69 8.55
CA TYR A 557 19.05 11.08 9.96
C TYR A 557 18.10 10.16 10.68
N VAL A 558 17.02 9.82 9.97
CA VAL A 558 15.92 8.99 10.44
C VAL A 558 16.43 7.62 10.96
N TYR A 559 17.34 6.98 10.24
CA TYR A 559 17.96 5.72 10.64
C TYR A 559 18.98 5.91 11.76
N GLY A 560 19.82 6.95 11.69
CA GLY A 560 20.88 7.18 12.68
C GLY A 560 20.36 7.49 14.09
N HIS A 561 19.10 7.90 14.21
CA HIS A 561 18.40 8.02 15.49
C HIS A 561 18.28 6.70 16.28
N TRP A 562 18.64 5.54 15.70
CA TRP A 562 18.81 4.29 16.44
C TRP A 562 19.73 4.43 17.67
N LEU A 563 20.70 5.35 17.64
CA LEU A 563 21.55 5.66 18.79
C LEU A 563 20.75 6.22 19.99
N PHE A 564 19.64 6.92 19.74
CA PHE A 564 18.76 7.38 20.81
C PHE A 564 18.00 6.20 21.44
N ILE A 565 17.52 5.26 20.62
CA ILE A 565 16.90 4.02 21.09
C ILE A 565 17.90 3.22 21.93
N GLN A 566 19.15 3.07 21.45
CA GLN A 566 20.24 2.45 22.21
C GLN A 566 20.53 3.21 23.51
N SER A 567 20.51 4.53 23.48
CA SER A 567 20.72 5.38 24.66
C SER A 567 19.62 5.19 25.72
N LEU A 568 18.36 4.97 25.33
CA LEU A 568 17.29 4.56 26.25
C LEU A 568 17.57 3.17 26.83
N ALA A 569 17.89 2.20 25.97
CA ALA A 569 18.19 0.83 26.36
C ALA A 569 19.39 0.73 27.34
N ASP A 570 20.44 1.53 27.13
CA ASP A 570 21.60 1.60 28.01
C ASP A 570 21.26 2.19 29.40
N ALA A 571 20.31 3.13 29.44
CA ALA A 571 19.88 3.78 30.68
C ALA A 571 18.92 2.91 31.50
N TYR A 572 17.99 2.22 30.82
CA TYR A 572 16.81 1.62 31.45
C TYR A 572 16.66 0.11 31.25
N GLY A 573 17.44 -0.49 30.34
CA GLY A 573 17.30 -1.87 29.89
C GLY A 573 16.49 -1.96 28.60
N LEU A 574 16.57 -3.10 27.91
CA LEU A 574 15.95 -3.30 26.58
C LEU A 574 14.42 -3.10 26.61
N ASP A 575 13.77 -3.51 27.70
CA ASP A 575 12.31 -3.48 27.87
C ASP A 575 11.71 -2.06 27.70
N VAL A 576 12.51 -0.99 27.89
CA VAL A 576 12.03 0.40 27.71
C VAL A 576 11.61 0.70 26.27
N VAL A 577 12.19 -0.01 25.29
CA VAL A 577 11.88 0.20 23.88
C VAL A 577 10.50 -0.37 23.55
N GLU A 578 10.16 -1.55 24.08
CA GLU A 578 8.81 -2.11 23.96
C GLU A 578 7.77 -1.28 24.76
N GLU A 579 8.17 -0.75 25.93
CA GLU A 579 7.33 0.17 26.72
C GLU A 579 7.01 1.46 25.94
N LEU A 580 7.96 1.97 25.15
CA LEU A 580 7.74 3.09 24.26
C LEU A 580 6.67 2.78 23.22
N TRP A 581 6.77 1.64 22.52
CA TRP A 581 5.78 1.21 21.53
C TRP A 581 4.41 0.91 22.13
N THR A 582 4.37 0.41 23.37
CA THR A 582 3.12 0.25 24.12
C THR A 582 2.44 1.60 24.41
N ASN A 583 3.22 2.66 24.65
CA ASN A 583 2.67 4.01 24.81
C ASN A 583 2.29 4.63 23.46
N ILE A 584 3.02 4.35 22.38
CA ILE A 584 2.69 4.78 21.01
C ILE A 584 1.31 4.26 20.57
N ALA A 585 0.96 3.03 20.94
CA ALA A 585 -0.38 2.49 20.69
C ALA A 585 -1.54 3.27 21.35
N GLN A 586 -1.26 4.26 22.21
CA GLN A 586 -2.25 5.03 22.98
C GLN A 586 -2.10 6.55 22.86
N GLU A 587 -0.89 7.02 22.54
CA GLU A 587 -0.49 8.43 22.46
C GLU A 587 0.44 8.59 21.27
N ASN A 588 0.49 9.77 20.64
CA ASN A 588 1.32 9.96 19.45
C ASN A 588 2.61 10.73 19.78
N SER A 589 3.66 10.46 19.01
CA SER A 589 4.84 11.33 18.91
C SER A 589 5.54 11.58 20.25
N PHE A 590 5.80 12.83 20.64
CA PHE A 590 6.51 13.13 21.88
C PHE A 590 5.70 12.85 23.15
N ASP A 591 4.37 12.79 23.09
CA ASP A 591 3.56 12.45 24.26
C ASP A 591 3.85 11.01 24.71
N ALA A 592 3.90 10.05 23.77
CA ALA A 592 4.28 8.65 24.05
C ALA A 592 5.70 8.53 24.63
N LEU A 593 6.67 9.28 24.08
CA LEU A 593 8.03 9.32 24.61
C LEU A 593 8.07 9.90 26.03
N GLN A 594 7.32 10.97 26.30
CA GLN A 594 7.25 11.56 27.63
C GLN A 594 6.56 10.62 28.63
N ALA A 595 5.48 9.94 28.23
CA ALA A 595 4.81 8.93 29.07
C ALA A 595 5.76 7.79 29.45
N THR A 596 6.61 7.36 28.51
CA THR A 596 7.65 6.35 28.76
C THR A 596 8.68 6.87 29.76
N LEU A 597 9.23 8.06 29.55
CA LEU A 597 10.26 8.64 30.42
C LEU A 597 9.76 8.97 31.82
N ASP A 598 8.48 9.33 31.97
CA ASP A 598 7.83 9.56 33.26
C ASP A 598 7.91 8.33 34.18
N ALA A 599 7.90 7.11 33.63
CA ALA A 599 8.06 5.87 34.39
C ALA A 599 9.46 5.74 35.05
N TYR A 600 10.45 6.48 34.53
CA TYR A 600 11.84 6.47 34.97
C TYR A 600 12.25 7.77 35.69
N ASP A 601 11.30 8.64 36.04
CA ASP A 601 11.54 9.96 36.64
C ASP A 601 12.44 10.87 35.75
N GLU A 602 12.38 10.73 34.41
CA GLU A 602 13.13 11.54 33.43
C GLU A 602 12.17 12.34 32.52
N ASP A 603 12.69 13.40 31.86
CA ASP A 603 11.97 14.17 30.84
C ASP A 603 12.73 14.17 29.50
N ILE A 604 12.04 14.50 28.41
CA ILE A 604 12.61 14.51 27.06
C ILE A 604 13.92 15.32 26.99
N PRO A 605 13.99 16.59 27.44
CA PRO A 605 15.23 17.36 27.37
C PRO A 605 16.40 16.71 28.12
N THR A 606 16.15 16.07 29.27
CA THR A 606 17.19 15.38 30.03
C THR A 606 17.69 14.13 29.30
N ALA A 607 16.78 13.32 28.76
CA ALA A 607 17.12 12.13 27.97
C ALA A 607 17.95 12.50 26.72
N LEU A 608 17.57 13.57 26.02
CA LEU A 608 18.27 14.02 24.81
C LEU A 608 19.62 14.68 25.13
N ALA A 609 19.72 15.45 26.23
CA ALA A 609 21.01 15.97 26.67
C ALA A 609 21.99 14.84 27.03
N ARG A 610 21.49 13.76 27.64
CA ARG A 610 22.27 12.54 27.93
C ARG A 610 22.72 11.86 26.64
N TYR A 611 21.82 11.67 25.68
CA TYR A 611 22.10 11.13 24.35
C TYR A 611 23.21 11.90 23.62
N HIS A 612 23.15 13.24 23.63
CA HIS A 612 24.18 14.10 23.02
C HIS A 612 25.56 13.92 23.66
N VAL A 613 25.62 13.83 25.00
CA VAL A 613 26.87 13.50 25.70
C VAL A 613 27.38 12.10 25.31
N GLN A 614 26.47 11.13 25.12
CA GLN A 614 26.80 9.76 24.69
C GLN A 614 27.40 9.71 23.30
N ASN A 615 26.86 10.50 22.37
CA ASN A 615 27.39 10.69 21.03
C ASN A 615 28.81 11.28 21.05
N LEU A 616 29.02 12.38 21.79
CA LEU A 616 30.34 13.01 21.91
C LEU A 616 31.39 12.03 22.45
N LEU A 617 31.01 11.24 23.45
CA LEU A 617 31.92 10.32 24.14
C LEU A 617 32.01 8.93 23.47
N ARG A 618 31.17 8.65 22.47
CA ARG A 618 31.02 7.33 21.82
C ARG A 618 30.83 6.19 22.82
N VAL A 619 29.99 6.40 23.84
CA VAL A 619 29.74 5.38 24.87
C VAL A 619 28.69 4.39 24.36
N TYR A 620 29.10 3.58 23.38
CA TYR A 620 28.29 2.53 22.76
C TYR A 620 29.11 1.25 22.63
N GLU A 621 28.46 0.08 22.68
CA GLU A 621 29.15 -1.20 22.49
C GLU A 621 29.75 -1.32 21.08
N LEU A 622 29.01 -0.90 20.06
CA LEU A 622 29.41 -0.89 18.65
C LEU A 622 30.32 0.29 18.25
N ALA A 623 30.79 1.09 19.22
CA ALA A 623 31.54 2.30 18.93
C ALA A 623 32.79 2.05 18.06
N ASP A 624 33.42 0.87 18.14
CA ASP A 624 34.61 0.52 17.32
C ASP A 624 34.30 0.46 15.80
N GLU A 625 33.04 0.23 15.41
CA GLU A 625 32.61 0.16 14.01
C GLU A 625 32.21 1.53 13.44
N PHE A 626 31.99 2.54 14.30
CA PHE A 626 31.63 3.89 13.83
C PHE A 626 32.78 4.53 13.05
N ASP A 627 32.47 5.05 11.87
CA ASP A 627 33.43 5.70 10.98
C ASP A 627 33.49 7.24 11.13
N ALA A 628 32.65 7.78 12.02
CA ALA A 628 32.52 9.20 12.31
C ALA A 628 32.71 9.54 13.80
N THR A 629 32.97 10.82 14.06
CA THR A 629 32.88 11.46 15.39
C THR A 629 31.96 12.66 15.27
N VAL A 630 31.36 13.12 16.38
CA VAL A 630 30.55 14.35 16.37
C VAL A 630 31.33 15.53 15.80
N LEU A 631 30.65 16.41 15.07
CA LEU A 631 31.22 17.63 14.52
C LEU A 631 31.45 18.66 15.63
N LEU A 632 32.59 19.34 15.58
CA LEU A 632 32.84 20.50 16.43
C LEU A 632 32.41 21.77 15.69
N GLU A 633 31.58 22.57 16.36
CA GLU A 633 31.19 23.90 15.91
C GLU A 633 32.39 24.84 15.88
N ASN A 634 33.16 24.92 16.97
CA ASN A 634 34.38 25.73 17.01
C ASN A 634 35.36 25.32 18.13
N THR A 635 36.53 25.96 18.18
CA THR A 635 37.47 25.90 19.31
C THR A 635 37.51 27.25 20.02
N ILE A 636 37.26 27.23 21.33
CA ILE A 636 37.36 28.37 22.24
C ILE A 636 38.77 28.35 22.86
N ASP A 637 39.61 29.31 22.51
CA ASP A 637 41.04 29.36 22.90
C ASP A 637 41.45 30.59 23.75
N ASP A 638 40.51 31.48 24.05
CA ASP A 638 40.70 32.65 24.91
C ASP A 638 39.39 33.07 25.62
N THR A 639 39.52 33.88 26.66
CA THR A 639 38.38 34.54 27.31
C THR A 639 37.74 35.60 26.40
N GLY A 640 36.45 35.82 26.56
CA GLY A 640 35.65 36.78 25.79
C GLY A 640 34.38 36.16 25.21
N SER A 641 33.79 36.83 24.23
CA SER A 641 32.56 36.39 23.58
C SER A 641 32.84 35.55 22.34
N TRP A 642 32.08 34.47 22.23
CA TRP A 642 32.15 33.42 21.21
C TRP A 642 30.76 33.16 20.66
N THR A 643 30.68 32.72 19.42
CA THR A 643 29.41 32.38 18.78
C THR A 643 29.64 31.26 17.76
N TYR A 644 28.56 30.78 17.16
CA TYR A 644 28.55 29.73 16.14
C TYR A 644 28.85 30.31 14.74
N SER A 645 29.11 29.42 13.81
CA SER A 645 29.57 29.68 12.45
C SER A 645 28.46 29.42 11.42
N GLY A 646 27.54 28.49 11.75
CA GLY A 646 26.35 28.13 10.96
C GLY A 646 25.13 28.99 11.28
N ASP A 647 23.96 28.34 11.34
CA ASP A 647 22.66 29.02 11.55
C ASP A 647 22.20 29.03 13.02
N GLY A 648 22.79 28.20 13.88
CA GLY A 648 22.49 28.14 15.31
C GLY A 648 22.39 26.69 15.78
N VAL A 649 21.42 26.40 16.63
CA VAL A 649 21.06 25.04 17.08
C VAL A 649 19.54 24.88 17.06
N GLN A 650 19.00 23.83 16.46
CA GLN A 650 17.55 23.58 16.41
C GLN A 650 17.02 22.88 17.67
N GLU A 651 15.71 22.64 17.75
CA GLU A 651 15.07 21.97 18.89
C GLU A 651 15.69 20.59 19.21
N LEU A 652 15.93 20.32 20.50
CA LEU A 652 16.57 19.10 21.03
C LEU A 652 17.94 18.75 20.42
N ALA A 653 18.58 19.70 19.73
CA ALA A 653 19.87 19.53 19.09
C ALA A 653 21.02 20.10 19.95
N ALA A 654 22.27 19.88 19.53
CA ALA A 654 23.44 20.34 20.26
C ALA A 654 24.58 20.85 19.37
N ASN A 655 25.28 21.88 19.86
CA ASN A 655 26.55 22.34 19.31
C ASN A 655 27.70 22.04 20.27
N TYR A 656 28.84 21.57 19.74
CA TYR A 656 30.01 21.19 20.52
C TYR A 656 31.21 22.09 20.27
N TYR A 657 31.83 22.58 21.33
CA TYR A 657 33.04 23.41 21.28
C TYR A 657 34.19 22.70 21.99
N LEU A 658 35.37 22.67 21.38
CA LEU A 658 36.60 22.32 22.09
C LEU A 658 37.07 23.53 22.91
N LEU A 659 37.37 23.34 24.20
CA LEU A 659 37.96 24.37 25.06
C LEU A 659 39.48 24.19 25.13
N ASP A 660 40.23 24.85 24.24
CA ASP A 660 41.70 24.90 24.27
C ASP A 660 42.21 26.05 25.15
N LEU A 661 41.72 26.08 26.39
CA LEU A 661 42.09 27.08 27.39
C LEU A 661 43.26 26.58 28.24
N ALA A 662 44.03 27.52 28.79
CA ALA A 662 45.03 27.17 29.79
C ALA A 662 44.39 26.49 31.02
N GLU A 663 45.16 25.66 31.73
CA GLU A 663 44.71 25.07 33.00
C GLU A 663 44.25 26.18 33.97
N GLY A 664 43.00 26.11 34.42
CA GLY A 664 42.40 27.09 35.31
C GLY A 664 40.93 26.83 35.63
N VAL A 665 40.29 27.86 36.21
CA VAL A 665 38.86 27.89 36.49
C VAL A 665 38.26 29.04 35.69
N TYR A 666 37.24 28.74 34.91
CA TYR A 666 36.55 29.67 34.02
C TYR A 666 35.07 29.68 34.35
N ASN A 667 34.38 30.73 33.94
CA ASN A 667 32.92 30.80 33.92
C ASN A 667 32.48 30.77 32.46
N ALA A 668 31.49 29.92 32.14
CA ALA A 668 30.78 29.98 30.88
C ALA A 668 29.35 30.43 31.15
N SER A 669 28.89 31.41 30.38
CA SER A 669 27.49 31.85 30.38
C SER A 669 26.98 31.98 28.96
N ILE A 670 25.69 31.75 28.76
CA ILE A 670 25.05 31.88 27.46
C ILE A 670 24.09 33.07 27.47
N ASN A 671 24.18 33.88 26.44
CA ASN A 671 23.23 34.95 26.15
C ASN A 671 22.37 34.53 24.97
N ASP A 672 21.09 34.37 25.24
CA ASP A 672 20.11 33.91 24.27
C ASP A 672 18.78 34.66 24.49
N ASP A 673 18.47 35.55 23.54
CA ASP A 673 17.20 36.27 23.48
C ASP A 673 16.15 35.52 22.63
N SER A 674 16.53 34.42 21.98
CA SER A 674 15.73 33.69 20.98
C SER A 674 14.87 32.57 21.56
N THR A 675 15.29 31.89 22.64
CA THR A 675 14.56 30.75 23.23
C THR A 675 13.92 31.01 24.59
N ASP A 676 13.88 32.27 25.06
CA ASP A 676 13.47 32.64 26.43
C ASP A 676 14.29 31.90 27.52
N GLY A 677 15.57 31.63 27.22
CA GLY A 677 16.53 31.02 28.15
C GLY A 677 16.44 29.49 28.26
N ALA A 678 15.94 28.80 27.24
CA ALA A 678 15.87 27.34 27.19
C ALA A 678 17.22 26.68 26.83
N LEU A 679 18.18 27.42 26.28
CA LEU A 679 19.52 26.88 26.01
C LEU A 679 20.27 26.56 27.31
N ALA A 680 20.93 25.41 27.31
CA ALA A 680 21.72 24.92 28.43
C ALA A 680 23.17 24.63 28.04
N LEU A 681 24.08 24.94 28.95
CA LEU A 681 25.51 24.66 28.85
C LEU A 681 25.86 23.42 29.68
N CYS A 682 26.67 22.56 29.08
CA CYS A 682 27.23 21.38 29.72
C CYS A 682 28.73 21.26 29.39
N VAL A 683 29.58 21.09 30.41
CA VAL A 683 31.02 20.88 30.23
C VAL A 683 31.34 19.41 30.37
N ILE A 684 32.12 18.87 29.43
CA ILE A 684 32.54 17.47 29.38
C ILE A 684 34.07 17.42 29.42
N GLY A 685 34.63 16.97 30.55
CA GLY A 685 36.07 16.82 30.74
C GLY A 685 36.51 15.37 30.61
N VAL A 686 37.30 15.04 29.60
CA VAL A 686 37.80 13.68 29.35
C VAL A 686 39.21 13.51 29.91
N ASN A 687 39.45 12.46 30.70
CA ASN A 687 40.74 12.08 31.27
C ASN A 687 40.99 10.58 31.07
N GLY A 688 41.85 10.24 30.11
CA GLY A 688 42.09 8.85 29.73
C GLY A 688 40.79 8.17 29.24
N SER A 689 40.26 7.26 30.04
CA SER A 689 39.04 6.50 29.76
C SER A 689 37.85 6.93 30.60
N ASP A 690 37.97 7.99 31.38
CA ASP A 690 36.89 8.53 32.21
C ASP A 690 36.49 9.91 31.67
N ALA A 691 35.21 10.26 31.75
CA ALA A 691 34.72 11.59 31.42
C ALA A 691 33.84 12.14 32.54
N ASP A 692 34.16 13.34 33.04
CA ASP A 692 33.36 14.07 34.03
C ASP A 692 32.45 15.08 33.33
N ILE A 693 31.17 15.07 33.70
CA ILE A 693 30.15 15.91 33.10
C ILE A 693 29.64 16.90 34.15
N ILE A 694 29.59 18.17 33.76
CA ILE A 694 29.29 19.30 34.64
C ILE A 694 28.18 20.12 33.98
N SER A 695 26.98 20.05 34.55
CA SER A 695 25.81 20.79 34.06
C SER A 695 25.86 22.22 34.59
N LEU A 696 25.88 23.21 33.70
CA LEU A 696 25.96 24.63 34.07
C LEU A 696 24.62 25.37 33.92
N GLY A 697 23.66 24.82 33.18
CA GLY A 697 22.45 25.55 32.82
C GLY A 697 22.82 26.77 31.98
N SER A 698 22.34 27.97 32.31
CA SER A 698 22.67 29.18 31.54
C SER A 698 23.98 29.88 31.95
N ASP A 699 24.55 29.56 33.12
CA ASP A 699 25.73 30.22 33.70
C ASP A 699 26.39 29.34 34.78
N GLY A 700 27.69 29.11 34.69
CA GLY A 700 28.41 28.40 35.73
C GLY A 700 29.93 28.36 35.60
N ASP A 701 30.60 28.19 36.74
CA ASP A 701 32.05 28.01 36.81
C ASP A 701 32.43 26.54 36.54
N PHE A 702 33.51 26.29 35.79
CA PHE A 702 34.07 24.98 35.52
C PHE A 702 35.60 25.02 35.57
N SER A 703 36.24 23.84 35.68
CA SER A 703 37.71 23.75 35.65
C SER A 703 38.18 22.97 34.43
N THR A 704 39.28 23.42 33.84
CA THR A 704 40.01 22.69 32.79
C THR A 704 41.17 21.84 33.36
N GLU A 705 41.40 21.87 34.68
CA GLU A 705 42.51 21.15 35.31
C GLU A 705 42.26 19.64 35.37
N GLY A 706 43.22 18.84 34.90
CA GLY A 706 43.20 17.39 35.08
C GLY A 706 42.49 16.58 33.99
N TYR A 707 42.11 17.24 32.89
CA TYR A 707 41.53 16.60 31.71
C TYR A 707 42.50 16.66 30.51
N ASP A 708 42.48 15.62 29.68
CA ASP A 708 43.18 15.57 28.40
C ASP A 708 42.44 16.40 27.33
N TYR A 709 41.10 16.42 27.40
CA TYR A 709 40.22 17.21 26.54
C TYR A 709 39.08 17.81 27.36
N VAL A 710 38.66 19.03 27.02
CA VAL A 710 37.48 19.66 27.63
C VAL A 710 36.59 20.19 26.53
N TYR A 711 35.33 19.80 26.54
CA TYR A 711 34.32 20.26 25.60
C TYR A 711 33.24 21.06 26.31
N LEU A 712 32.65 22.01 25.61
CA LEU A 712 31.43 22.72 26.00
C LEU A 712 30.34 22.37 24.99
N MET A 713 29.23 21.82 25.49
CA MET A 713 28.02 21.57 24.72
C MET A 713 27.02 22.69 24.98
N VAL A 714 26.47 23.25 23.91
CA VAL A 714 25.28 24.10 23.92
C VAL A 714 24.11 23.24 23.46
N PHE A 715 23.13 23.03 24.33
CA PHE A 715 21.96 22.19 24.05
C PHE A 715 20.68 23.02 24.05
N ASN A 716 19.80 22.78 23.08
CA ASN A 716 18.50 23.44 22.99
C ASN A 716 17.41 22.53 23.57
N ALA A 717 16.85 22.91 24.72
CA ALA A 717 15.81 22.13 25.39
C ALA A 717 14.38 22.43 24.87
N LEU A 718 14.21 23.33 23.89
CA LEU A 718 12.91 23.53 23.25
C LEU A 718 12.58 22.37 22.33
N TYR A 719 11.30 22.08 22.23
CA TYR A 719 10.68 21.19 21.26
C TYR A 719 9.20 21.49 21.12
N ASP A 720 8.64 21.11 19.97
CA ASP A 720 7.22 20.96 19.76
C ASP A 720 6.98 19.75 18.85
N ASP A 721 5.72 19.33 18.72
CA ASP A 721 5.36 18.13 17.95
C ASP A 721 5.44 18.35 16.42
N ASN A 722 5.83 19.54 15.95
CA ASN A 722 5.93 19.84 14.52
C ASN A 722 7.37 19.71 14.02
N LEU A 723 7.78 18.47 13.77
CA LEU A 723 9.12 18.14 13.26
C LEU A 723 9.43 18.74 11.88
N ASP A 724 8.39 19.12 11.11
CA ASP A 724 8.56 19.81 9.82
C ASP A 724 8.98 21.29 9.95
N ARG A 725 8.99 21.83 11.17
CA ARG A 725 9.16 23.27 11.41
C ARG A 725 10.17 23.58 12.51
N CYS A 726 11.33 22.94 12.44
CA CYS A 726 12.39 23.19 13.40
C CYS A 726 13.03 24.58 13.25
N ALA A 727 13.12 25.34 14.34
CA ALA A 727 13.68 26.69 14.36
C ALA A 727 15.10 26.73 14.94
N TYR A 728 16.01 27.40 14.24
CA TYR A 728 17.35 27.66 14.76
C TYR A 728 17.30 28.72 15.88
N ALA A 729 17.89 28.37 17.02
CA ALA A 729 18.19 29.28 18.11
C ALA A 729 19.55 29.95 17.90
N GLU A 730 19.59 31.28 18.04
CA GLU A 730 20.81 32.08 17.96
C GLU A 730 21.34 32.36 19.37
N TYR A 731 22.64 32.20 19.60
CA TYR A 731 23.26 32.44 20.89
C TYR A 731 24.68 33.02 20.83
N GLU A 732 25.09 33.62 21.95
CA GLU A 732 26.46 34.05 22.24
C GLU A 732 26.92 33.43 23.56
N ILE A 733 28.13 32.86 23.57
CA ILE A 733 28.77 32.30 24.75
C ILE A 733 29.78 33.34 25.27
N GLU A 734 29.75 33.65 26.56
CA GLU A 734 30.76 34.47 27.23
C GLU A 734 31.61 33.59 28.14
N ILE A 735 32.93 33.64 27.95
CA ILE A 735 33.94 32.93 28.74
C ILE A 735 34.76 33.92 29.56
N ASP A 736 34.64 33.85 30.88
CA ASP A 736 35.30 34.74 31.84
C ASP A 736 36.19 33.97 32.84
N ASP A 737 37.06 34.69 33.56
CA ASP A 737 37.80 34.13 34.70
C ASP A 737 36.83 33.68 35.83
N GLY A 738 36.83 32.39 36.14
CA GLY A 738 36.00 31.80 37.19
C GLY A 738 36.62 31.85 38.59
N ARG A 739 35.89 31.37 39.60
CA ARG A 739 36.36 31.36 41.00
C ARG A 739 36.30 30.01 41.67
N ASN A 740 35.17 29.30 41.55
CA ASN A 740 34.96 27.99 42.17
C ASN A 740 34.22 27.10 41.18
N ALA A 741 34.93 26.13 40.60
CA ALA A 741 34.32 25.17 39.69
C ALA A 741 33.12 24.47 40.33
N SER A 742 32.08 24.28 39.52
CA SER A 742 30.89 23.51 39.85
C SER A 742 31.24 22.05 40.13
N ASP A 743 30.40 21.38 40.90
CA ASP A 743 30.58 19.97 41.19
C ASP A 743 30.33 19.13 39.93
N VAL A 744 31.06 18.01 39.79
CA VAL A 744 30.80 17.01 38.75
C VAL A 744 29.40 16.42 38.98
N SER A 745 28.53 16.54 37.97
CA SER A 745 27.19 15.97 37.98
C SER A 745 27.25 14.44 37.93
N PHE A 746 28.06 13.91 37.01
CA PHE A 746 28.26 12.47 36.80
C PHE A 746 29.59 12.18 36.10
N THR A 747 30.07 10.94 36.22
CA THR A 747 31.28 10.44 35.55
C THR A 747 30.94 9.21 34.72
N TRP A 748 31.36 9.18 33.46
CA TRP A 748 31.13 8.09 32.51
C TRP A 748 32.41 7.36 32.12
N ASP A 749 32.25 6.10 31.72
CA ASP A 749 33.31 5.28 31.12
C ASP A 749 33.42 5.62 29.63
N ALA A 750 34.39 6.47 29.31
CA ALA A 750 34.67 6.97 27.98
C ALA A 750 35.80 6.19 27.29
N ARG A 751 35.90 4.87 27.53
CA ARG A 751 36.96 4.02 26.94
C ARG A 751 37.01 4.02 25.41
N ASN A 752 35.86 4.27 24.76
CA ASN A 752 35.71 4.27 23.31
C ASN A 752 35.81 5.69 22.72
N PHE A 753 36.12 6.69 23.56
CA PHE A 753 36.25 8.06 23.12
C PHE A 753 37.37 8.21 22.08
N GLU A 754 36.99 8.78 20.94
CA GLU A 754 37.91 9.33 19.95
C GLU A 754 37.70 10.84 19.90
N PRO A 755 38.75 11.67 20.08
CA PRO A 755 38.61 13.11 19.97
C PRO A 755 38.01 13.50 18.61
N PRO A 756 36.92 14.29 18.59
CA PRO A 756 36.36 14.84 17.37
C PRO A 756 37.41 15.45 16.44
N ARG A 757 37.32 15.10 15.16
CA ARG A 757 38.19 15.68 14.14
C ARG A 757 37.69 17.08 13.81
N ALA A 758 38.60 18.06 13.75
CA ALA A 758 38.24 19.40 13.28
C ALA A 758 37.72 19.33 11.83
N PRO A 759 36.71 20.14 11.46
CA PRO A 759 36.12 20.15 10.12
C PRO A 759 37.14 20.36 8.97
#